data_AF-A0A9P7KKF8-F1
#
_entry.id   AF-A0A9P7KKF8-F1
#
_cell.length_a   1.000
_cell.length_b   1.000
_cell.length_c   1.000
_cell.angle_alpha   90.00
_cell.angle_beta   90.00
_cell.angle_gamma   90.00
#
_symmetry.space_group_name_H-M   'P 1'
#
loop_
_entity.id
_entity.type
_entity.pdbx_description
1 polymer ?
#
loop_
_entity_poly.entity_id
_entity_poly.type
_entity_poly.pdbx_seq_one_letter_code
_entity_poly.pdbx_strand_id
1 'polypeptide(L)'
;MYRTRSHTKRKSSQLSPTQGANPADITWLFFDESRPNAKPSFITIPHNRFTGRAKHCRDLFAVELRNEHRFEADVYSIKFWQPKKPVKIIDLDEKGWKESFSKDWEQLTAPIPIVSQLSGFLVELDEDHVHIFVKAVKAIKVVQARNKARVTLIPLPENLHYLKAQETVIKPSSKVAKAVKYTQIQRLKNHAIYDGRYTTDGSSTAGPPIQIFHPVFETFTRRLENPTLQPTREFLALVQQFTDEASEICPREARRVEQHRETLLKILGFSTHLEPNDTWNVADSVVSIPINGYRARIAILIIELKPELGEGGSDPTIQTSLSARQFWIKQNRNAFKSISDRCCCPTFMLAGGGPWMAVLGGVYTDRAIIQRLTDMLWIGQSSTHQDNRVRHLARVLLAVRESVRELADFYRNDIPSIPTFNKNRLDIAYSRFYPYAKSFHQGERKINFDYLRRLQDDTACVSFLATTREHEPRDVVIKFVAKYGKDVHMLLAKHDYAPPLLYCGPIPEAGTILEGVPLPTTEGATERRLLPLMRMVVMEYIKPSKAQVKREDARRQIEYVLKLLHEKGYVFGDLREPNVLFDMTGKLKLIDFDWAGQYKRDIRGRPAKPLPNNRPVDLEYAHYPAGLSKNIGWPEGVDDFAPILPQHDMEMMATFLDELD
;
A
#
# COMPACT_ATOMS: atom_id res chain seq x y z
N MET A 1 -54.62 -42.56 -4.86
CA MET A 1 -54.97 -41.28 -4.21
C MET A 1 -53.68 -40.46 -4.11
N TYR A 2 -53.45 -39.27 -4.67
CA TYR A 2 -54.23 -38.33 -5.48
C TYR A 2 -53.21 -37.51 -6.30
N ARG A 3 -53.29 -37.62 -7.63
CA ARG A 3 -53.16 -36.57 -8.66
C ARG A 3 -52.28 -35.31 -8.45
N THR A 4 -51.20 -35.24 -9.24
CA THR A 4 -50.91 -34.24 -10.31
C THR A 4 -51.28 -32.76 -10.12
N ARG A 5 -50.30 -31.86 -10.36
CA ARG A 5 -50.38 -30.89 -11.47
C ARG A 5 -49.00 -30.42 -11.95
N SER A 6 -48.86 -30.50 -13.26
CA SER A 6 -47.73 -30.20 -14.13
C SER A 6 -47.88 -28.83 -14.81
N HIS A 7 -46.83 -28.46 -15.56
CA HIS A 7 -46.74 -27.49 -16.70
C HIS A 7 -45.91 -26.25 -16.37
N THR A 8 -44.95 -25.78 -17.18
CA THR A 8 -44.51 -26.18 -18.53
C THR A 8 -43.16 -25.51 -18.82
N LYS A 9 -42.19 -26.27 -19.35
CA LYS A 9 -41.03 -25.73 -20.08
C LYS A 9 -41.51 -25.25 -21.47
N ARG A 10 -41.20 -24.01 -21.84
CA ARG A 10 -41.26 -23.56 -23.24
C ARG A 10 -39.83 -23.35 -23.76
N LYS A 11 -39.49 -24.11 -24.81
CA LYS A 11 -38.39 -23.86 -25.74
C LYS A 11 -38.87 -22.82 -26.77
N SER A 12 -38.03 -21.82 -27.04
CA SER A 12 -37.95 -21.03 -28.28
C SER A 12 -36.70 -20.17 -28.16
N SER A 13 -35.80 -19.98 -29.11
CA SER A 13 -35.59 -20.43 -30.48
C SER A 13 -34.18 -19.93 -30.80
N GLN A 14 -33.35 -20.74 -31.46
CA GLN A 14 -32.09 -20.27 -32.02
C GLN A 14 -32.38 -19.16 -33.04
N LEU A 15 -31.86 -17.96 -32.80
CA LEU A 15 -31.69 -16.91 -33.80
C LEU A 15 -30.20 -16.78 -34.03
N SER A 16 -29.78 -17.00 -35.27
CA SER A 16 -28.47 -16.66 -35.81
C SER A 16 -28.14 -15.18 -35.56
N PRO A 17 -26.89 -14.80 -35.30
CA PRO A 17 -26.54 -13.39 -35.21
C PRO A 17 -26.62 -12.77 -36.60
N THR A 18 -27.69 -12.01 -36.82
CA THR A 18 -27.80 -11.07 -37.93
C THR A 18 -26.69 -10.03 -37.81
N GLN A 19 -25.91 -9.90 -38.88
CA GLN A 19 -25.05 -8.76 -39.14
C GLN A 19 -25.85 -7.45 -39.04
N GLY A 20 -25.24 -6.43 -38.42
CA GLY A 20 -25.64 -5.03 -38.57
C GLY A 20 -26.47 -4.45 -37.42
N ALA A 21 -25.80 -4.02 -36.36
CA ALA A 21 -26.27 -2.91 -35.51
C ALA A 21 -25.05 -2.09 -35.10
N ASN A 22 -25.00 -0.82 -35.51
CA ASN A 22 -24.04 0.16 -35.00
C ASN A 22 -24.20 0.25 -33.47
N PRO A 23 -23.10 0.27 -32.68
CA PRO A 23 -23.22 0.49 -31.24
C PRO A 23 -23.69 1.92 -30.99
N ALA A 24 -24.80 2.08 -30.27
CA ALA A 24 -25.37 3.37 -29.90
C ALA A 24 -24.31 4.25 -29.19
N ASP A 25 -24.21 5.50 -29.62
CA ASP A 25 -23.30 6.46 -29.03
C ASP A 25 -23.78 6.93 -27.64
N ILE A 26 -22.85 7.24 -26.74
CA ILE A 26 -23.19 7.70 -25.38
C ILE A 26 -23.22 9.23 -25.35
N THR A 27 -24.40 9.81 -25.12
CA THR A 27 -24.57 11.24 -24.82
C THR A 27 -24.16 11.55 -23.37
N TRP A 28 -23.20 12.45 -23.16
CA TRP A 28 -22.84 12.96 -21.83
C TRP A 28 -22.82 14.48 -21.76
N LEU A 29 -23.06 14.97 -20.55
CA LEU A 29 -23.21 16.40 -20.25
C LEU A 29 -22.05 16.88 -19.38
N PHE A 30 -21.21 17.76 -19.92
CA PHE A 30 -20.01 18.28 -19.25
C PHE A 30 -20.27 19.59 -18.49
N PHE A 31 -19.79 19.67 -17.24
CA PHE A 31 -19.74 20.89 -16.44
C PHE A 31 -18.30 21.25 -16.03
N ASP A 32 -17.91 22.48 -16.34
CA ASP A 32 -16.67 23.08 -15.86
C ASP A 32 -16.82 23.51 -14.40
N GLU A 33 -16.15 22.81 -13.47
CA GLU A 33 -16.18 23.17 -12.04
C GLU A 33 -15.56 24.54 -11.77
N SER A 34 -14.67 25.03 -12.65
CA SER A 34 -14.11 26.37 -12.53
C SER A 34 -15.08 27.47 -12.98
N ARG A 35 -16.16 27.09 -13.68
CA ARG A 35 -17.22 27.97 -14.17
C ARG A 35 -18.58 27.31 -13.95
N PRO A 36 -19.08 27.24 -12.70
CA PRO A 36 -20.34 26.58 -12.37
C PRO A 36 -21.57 27.17 -13.10
N ASN A 37 -21.42 28.37 -13.67
CA ASN A 37 -22.43 29.06 -14.47
C ASN A 37 -22.22 28.92 -15.99
N ALA A 38 -21.33 28.07 -16.50
CA ALA A 38 -21.19 27.83 -17.94
C ALA A 38 -22.35 26.97 -18.48
N LYS A 39 -22.69 27.11 -19.79
CA LYS A 39 -23.65 26.19 -20.44
C LYS A 39 -22.96 24.82 -20.57
N PRO A 40 -23.59 23.73 -20.11
CA PRO A 40 -23.00 22.41 -20.28
C PRO A 40 -22.90 22.05 -21.76
N SER A 41 -21.92 21.23 -22.11
CA SER A 41 -21.61 20.90 -23.49
C SER A 41 -21.78 19.40 -23.76
N PHE A 42 -22.21 19.08 -24.98
CA PHE A 42 -22.44 17.71 -25.44
C PHE A 42 -21.20 17.17 -26.11
N ILE A 43 -20.88 15.93 -25.77
CA ILE A 43 -19.90 15.14 -26.49
C ILE A 43 -20.51 13.75 -26.68
N THR A 44 -20.21 13.15 -27.82
CA THR A 44 -20.71 11.86 -28.25
C THR A 44 -19.49 10.99 -28.55
N ILE A 45 -19.33 9.87 -27.87
CA ILE A 45 -18.16 8.99 -28.06
C ILE A 45 -18.65 7.55 -28.24
N PRO A 46 -18.06 6.78 -29.17
CA PRO A 46 -18.45 5.40 -29.40
C PRO A 46 -18.36 4.51 -28.16
N HIS A 47 -19.38 3.71 -27.92
CA HIS A 47 -19.50 2.83 -26.76
C HIS A 47 -18.27 1.91 -26.53
N ASN A 48 -17.60 1.47 -27.60
CA ASN A 48 -16.43 0.58 -27.52
C ASN A 48 -15.20 1.21 -26.84
N ARG A 49 -15.17 2.54 -26.64
CA ARG A 49 -14.06 3.24 -25.98
C ARG A 49 -14.19 3.33 -24.45
N PHE A 50 -15.28 2.84 -23.84
CA PHE A 50 -15.56 2.99 -22.39
C PHE A 50 -15.76 1.69 -21.60
N THR A 51 -15.23 0.57 -22.10
CA THR A 51 -15.38 -0.75 -21.46
C THR A 51 -14.51 -0.92 -20.20
N GLY A 52 -13.59 0.02 -19.94
CA GLY A 52 -12.68 0.01 -18.79
C GLY A 52 -13.27 0.58 -17.49
N ARG A 53 -12.45 0.59 -16.44
CA ARG A 53 -12.77 1.29 -15.18
C ARG A 53 -12.84 2.79 -15.42
N ALA A 54 -13.76 3.46 -14.72
CA ALA A 54 -13.95 4.91 -14.82
C ALA A 54 -12.64 5.70 -14.60
N LYS A 55 -11.69 5.22 -13.77
CA LYS A 55 -10.35 5.80 -13.62
C LYS A 55 -9.58 5.85 -14.95
N HIS A 56 -9.60 4.79 -15.73
CA HIS A 56 -8.85 4.69 -17.00
C HIS A 56 -9.54 5.46 -18.13
N CYS A 57 -10.86 5.62 -18.03
CA CYS A 57 -11.60 6.48 -18.97
C CYS A 57 -11.24 7.97 -18.82
N ARG A 58 -10.68 8.41 -17.69
CA ARG A 58 -10.35 9.84 -17.48
C ARG A 58 -9.46 10.44 -18.57
N ASP A 59 -8.46 9.71 -19.02
CA ASP A 59 -7.55 10.17 -20.07
C ASP A 59 -8.29 10.37 -21.40
N LEU A 60 -9.19 9.43 -21.75
CA LEU A 60 -10.06 9.55 -22.91
C LEU A 60 -10.96 10.79 -22.79
N PHE A 61 -11.67 10.95 -21.67
CA PHE A 61 -12.54 12.12 -21.45
C PHE A 61 -11.74 13.44 -21.46
N ALA A 62 -10.49 13.46 -20.98
CA ALA A 62 -9.62 14.63 -21.05
C ALA A 62 -9.24 15.00 -22.50
N VAL A 63 -8.95 14.00 -23.34
CA VAL A 63 -8.67 14.18 -24.78
C VAL A 63 -9.89 14.76 -25.48
N GLU A 64 -11.08 14.22 -25.19
CA GLU A 64 -12.31 14.63 -25.85
C GLU A 64 -12.75 16.04 -25.43
N LEU A 65 -12.63 16.40 -24.14
CA LEU A 65 -12.82 17.77 -23.67
C LEU A 65 -11.86 18.77 -24.33
N ARG A 66 -10.62 18.33 -24.62
CA ARG A 66 -9.64 19.15 -25.32
C ARG A 66 -10.00 19.32 -26.80
N ASN A 67 -10.44 18.27 -27.46
CA ASN A 67 -10.76 18.27 -28.90
C ASN A 67 -12.04 19.07 -29.18
N GLU A 68 -13.13 18.74 -28.48
CA GLU A 68 -14.46 19.30 -28.73
C GLU A 68 -14.67 20.68 -28.10
N HIS A 69 -14.07 20.94 -26.94
CA HIS A 69 -14.35 22.16 -26.16
C HIS A 69 -13.13 23.03 -25.90
N ARG A 70 -11.95 22.66 -26.44
CA ARG A 70 -10.66 23.33 -26.13
C ARG A 70 -10.44 23.46 -24.61
N PHE A 71 -11.00 22.52 -23.86
CA PHE A 71 -10.93 22.45 -22.41
C PHE A 71 -9.83 21.44 -22.04
N GLU A 72 -8.65 21.95 -21.74
CA GLU A 72 -7.58 21.13 -21.18
C GLU A 72 -7.98 20.76 -19.76
N ALA A 73 -8.55 19.57 -19.54
CA ALA A 73 -8.92 19.10 -18.21
C ALA A 73 -7.70 18.62 -17.43
N ASP A 74 -7.64 18.86 -16.12
CA ASP A 74 -6.80 18.04 -15.25
C ASP A 74 -7.42 16.64 -15.19
N VAL A 75 -6.73 15.63 -15.71
CA VAL A 75 -7.20 14.24 -15.80
C VAL A 75 -7.71 13.74 -14.45
N TYR A 76 -7.08 14.12 -13.33
CA TYR A 76 -7.47 13.66 -12.00
C TYR A 76 -8.71 14.36 -11.45
N SER A 77 -9.07 15.53 -11.99
CA SER A 77 -10.28 16.28 -11.65
C SER A 77 -11.53 15.71 -12.29
N ILE A 78 -11.39 14.88 -13.34
CA ILE A 78 -12.52 14.28 -14.05
C ILE A 78 -13.25 13.29 -13.14
N LYS A 79 -14.53 13.53 -12.96
CA LYS A 79 -15.44 12.72 -12.16
C LYS A 79 -16.71 12.43 -12.97
N PHE A 80 -17.34 11.29 -12.68
CA PHE A 80 -18.48 10.76 -13.42
C PHE A 80 -19.69 10.59 -12.50
N TRP A 81 -20.87 10.90 -13.01
CA TRP A 81 -22.14 10.72 -12.32
C TRP A 81 -23.18 10.18 -13.28
N GLN A 82 -24.07 9.33 -12.77
CA GLN A 82 -25.25 8.87 -13.51
C GLN A 82 -26.50 9.65 -13.07
N PRO A 83 -27.46 9.88 -13.96
CA PRO A 83 -28.79 10.35 -13.57
C PRO A 83 -29.50 9.33 -12.65
N LYS A 84 -30.17 9.78 -11.58
CA LYS A 84 -31.04 8.91 -10.77
C LYS A 84 -32.42 8.67 -11.41
N LYS A 85 -32.80 9.52 -12.37
CA LYS A 85 -34.02 9.43 -13.19
C LYS A 85 -33.64 9.77 -14.64
N PRO A 86 -34.32 9.22 -15.66
CA PRO A 86 -34.07 9.58 -17.05
C PRO A 86 -34.18 11.10 -17.27
N VAL A 87 -33.19 11.69 -17.93
CA VAL A 87 -33.16 13.11 -18.28
C VAL A 87 -33.15 13.22 -19.80
N LYS A 88 -34.22 13.78 -20.38
CA LYS A 88 -34.29 13.99 -21.83
C LYS A 88 -33.44 15.19 -22.22
N ILE A 89 -32.80 15.10 -23.37
CA ILE A 89 -31.95 16.19 -23.90
C ILE A 89 -32.78 17.46 -24.14
N ILE A 90 -34.03 17.32 -24.59
CA ILE A 90 -34.93 18.45 -24.87
C ILE A 90 -35.28 19.29 -23.62
N ASP A 91 -35.31 18.66 -22.45
CA ASP A 91 -35.63 19.32 -21.17
C ASP A 91 -34.48 20.24 -20.70
N LEU A 92 -33.27 20.05 -21.25
CA LEU A 92 -32.07 20.83 -20.88
C LEU A 92 -32.06 22.25 -21.45
N ASP A 93 -32.86 22.51 -22.49
CA ASP A 93 -32.97 23.83 -23.13
C ASP A 93 -34.14 24.68 -22.55
N GLU A 94 -34.91 24.17 -21.58
CA GLU A 94 -35.96 24.92 -20.90
C GLU A 94 -35.39 26.02 -19.97
N LYS A 95 -36.02 27.22 -19.99
CA LYS A 95 -35.64 28.34 -19.10
C LYS A 95 -35.81 27.94 -17.63
N GLY A 96 -34.73 28.02 -16.85
CA GLY A 96 -34.75 27.74 -15.41
C GLY A 96 -34.18 26.37 -15.00
N TRP A 97 -33.92 25.47 -15.97
CA TRP A 97 -33.40 24.13 -15.72
C TRP A 97 -32.06 24.18 -14.95
N LYS A 98 -31.19 25.13 -15.30
CA LYS A 98 -29.87 25.35 -14.71
C LYS A 98 -29.92 25.78 -13.23
N GLU A 99 -30.83 26.67 -12.85
CA GLU A 99 -30.99 27.12 -11.47
C GLU A 99 -31.54 26.00 -10.56
N SER A 100 -32.44 25.17 -11.06
CA SER A 100 -32.92 23.97 -10.35
C SER A 100 -31.81 22.93 -10.21
N PHE A 101 -31.07 22.66 -11.28
CA PHE A 101 -30.07 21.60 -11.30
C PHE A 101 -28.82 21.92 -10.47
N SER A 102 -28.36 23.18 -10.46
CA SER A 102 -27.21 23.61 -9.63
C SER A 102 -27.49 23.55 -8.13
N LYS A 103 -28.75 23.69 -7.70
CA LYS A 103 -29.17 23.56 -6.30
C LYS A 103 -29.40 22.11 -5.86
N ASP A 104 -29.93 21.25 -6.74
CA ASP A 104 -30.36 19.89 -6.41
C ASP A 104 -29.53 18.77 -7.10
N TRP A 105 -28.36 19.09 -7.66
CA TRP A 105 -27.46 18.15 -8.37
C TRP A 105 -27.22 16.83 -7.66
N GLU A 106 -26.94 16.87 -6.35
CA GLU A 106 -26.67 15.67 -5.54
C GLU A 106 -27.93 14.82 -5.32
N GLN A 107 -29.11 15.44 -5.43
CA GLN A 107 -30.38 14.74 -5.39
C GLN A 107 -30.69 14.08 -6.74
N LEU A 108 -30.30 14.70 -7.86
CA LEU A 108 -30.59 14.25 -9.23
C LEU A 108 -29.57 13.26 -9.81
N THR A 109 -28.36 13.21 -9.26
CA THR A 109 -27.28 12.36 -9.75
C THR A 109 -26.71 11.44 -8.67
N ALA A 110 -26.18 10.30 -9.08
CA ALA A 110 -25.43 9.39 -8.23
C ALA A 110 -23.98 9.32 -8.71
N PRO A 111 -22.97 9.44 -7.83
CA PRO A 111 -21.57 9.38 -8.23
C PRO A 111 -21.22 7.97 -8.71
N ILE A 112 -20.47 7.89 -9.81
CA ILE A 112 -19.90 6.63 -10.30
C ILE A 112 -18.52 6.49 -9.67
N PRO A 113 -18.27 5.45 -8.85
CA PRO A 113 -16.95 5.25 -8.25
C PRO A 113 -15.89 5.00 -9.31
N ILE A 114 -14.72 5.64 -9.17
CA ILE A 114 -13.62 5.56 -10.15
C ILE A 114 -13.06 4.14 -10.35
N VAL A 115 -13.29 3.25 -9.38
CA VAL A 115 -12.85 1.84 -9.44
C VAL A 115 -13.83 0.93 -10.19
N SER A 116 -15.06 1.39 -10.42
CA SER A 116 -16.08 0.60 -11.10
C SER A 116 -15.94 0.69 -12.61
N GLN A 117 -16.40 -0.34 -13.32
CA GLN A 117 -16.52 -0.30 -14.79
C GLN A 117 -17.57 0.73 -15.18
N LEU A 118 -17.21 1.66 -16.07
CA LEU A 118 -18.09 2.76 -16.46
C LEU A 118 -19.30 2.23 -17.24
N SER A 119 -19.08 1.24 -18.11
CA SER A 119 -20.11 0.54 -18.89
C SER A 119 -21.19 -0.13 -18.04
N GLY A 120 -20.88 -0.57 -16.82
CA GLY A 120 -21.85 -1.19 -15.91
C GLY A 120 -22.96 -0.24 -15.43
N PHE A 121 -22.81 1.07 -15.64
CA PHE A 121 -23.79 2.10 -15.29
C PHE A 121 -24.57 2.61 -16.52
N LEU A 122 -24.33 2.04 -17.70
CA LEU A 122 -24.90 2.46 -18.98
C LEU A 122 -25.91 1.42 -19.51
N VAL A 123 -26.93 1.10 -18.71
CA VAL A 123 -27.77 -0.09 -18.92
C VAL A 123 -28.83 0.08 -20.02
N GLU A 124 -29.24 1.31 -20.32
CA GLU A 124 -30.15 1.65 -21.43
C GLU A 124 -29.58 2.88 -22.15
N LEU A 125 -29.13 2.69 -23.41
CA LEU A 125 -28.62 3.75 -24.25
C LEU A 125 -29.74 4.24 -25.18
N ASP A 126 -30.49 5.24 -24.72
CA ASP A 126 -31.51 5.94 -25.50
C ASP A 126 -30.92 7.27 -25.98
N GLU A 127 -30.87 7.45 -27.31
CA GLU A 127 -30.26 8.61 -27.95
C GLU A 127 -30.90 9.95 -27.51
N ASP A 128 -32.15 9.93 -27.05
CA ASP A 128 -32.88 11.11 -26.57
C ASP A 128 -32.56 11.49 -25.10
N HIS A 129 -31.72 10.71 -24.41
CA HIS A 129 -31.43 10.87 -22.99
C HIS A 129 -29.95 11.15 -22.67
N VAL A 130 -29.69 11.81 -21.54
CA VAL A 130 -28.35 11.98 -20.98
C VAL A 130 -27.95 10.71 -20.22
N HIS A 131 -26.83 10.10 -20.60
CA HIS A 131 -26.34 8.86 -20.00
C HIS A 131 -25.38 9.10 -18.83
N ILE A 132 -24.48 10.06 -18.98
CA ILE A 132 -23.44 10.38 -17.97
C ILE A 132 -23.33 11.89 -17.82
N PHE A 133 -23.12 12.35 -16.61
CA PHE A 133 -22.63 13.70 -16.35
C PHE A 133 -21.15 13.67 -15.97
N VAL A 134 -20.41 14.64 -16.48
CA VAL A 134 -18.97 14.76 -16.22
C VAL A 134 -18.65 16.13 -15.66
N LYS A 135 -17.84 16.15 -14.60
CA LYS A 135 -17.27 17.39 -14.07
C LYS A 135 -15.76 17.32 -14.15
N ALA A 136 -15.13 18.43 -14.52
CA ALA A 136 -13.69 18.58 -14.54
C ALA A 136 -13.27 20.03 -14.26
N VAL A 137 -12.04 20.20 -13.82
CA VAL A 137 -11.38 21.50 -13.64
C VAL A 137 -10.37 21.68 -14.78
N LYS A 138 -10.26 22.92 -15.28
CA LYS A 138 -9.30 23.24 -16.34
C LYS A 138 -7.88 23.11 -15.80
N ALA A 139 -7.06 22.27 -16.42
CA ALA A 139 -5.61 22.32 -16.34
C ALA A 139 -5.17 23.72 -16.78
N ILE A 140 -4.82 24.57 -15.82
CA ILE A 140 -4.33 25.92 -16.11
C ILE A 140 -3.04 25.78 -16.92
N LYS A 141 -3.03 26.34 -18.15
CA LYS A 141 -1.87 26.35 -19.06
C LYS A 141 -0.61 26.86 -18.37
N VAL A 142 0.31 25.95 -18.07
CA VAL A 142 1.66 26.20 -17.53
C VAL A 142 2.62 26.84 -18.56
N VAL A 143 2.17 27.23 -19.75
CA VAL A 143 3.10 27.53 -20.88
C VAL A 143 3.36 29.02 -21.15
N GLN A 144 2.64 29.97 -20.54
CA GLN A 144 2.94 31.42 -20.72
C GLN A 144 3.37 32.16 -19.44
N ALA A 145 3.43 31.48 -18.29
CA ALA A 145 3.98 32.03 -17.04
C ALA A 145 5.45 31.61 -16.78
N ARG A 146 6.19 31.19 -17.82
CA ARG A 146 7.64 30.96 -17.73
C ARG A 146 8.45 32.26 -17.67
N ASN A 147 7.82 33.40 -17.96
CA ASN A 147 8.42 34.71 -17.80
C ASN A 147 7.57 35.54 -16.83
N LYS A 148 8.04 35.63 -15.59
CA LYS A 148 7.63 36.58 -14.52
C LYS A 148 6.24 36.38 -13.89
N ALA A 149 6.08 35.34 -13.06
CA ALA A 149 5.29 35.37 -11.81
C ALA A 149 5.54 34.07 -11.02
N ARG A 150 5.53 34.15 -9.68
CA ARG A 150 5.80 33.06 -8.71
C ARG A 150 5.27 31.69 -9.15
N VAL A 151 6.17 30.70 -9.17
CA VAL A 151 5.88 29.27 -9.42
C VAL A 151 4.73 28.81 -8.52
N THR A 152 3.56 28.51 -9.08
CA THR A 152 2.49 27.81 -8.37
C THR A 152 2.92 26.35 -8.26
N LEU A 153 3.62 26.01 -7.18
CA LEU A 153 4.13 24.68 -6.94
C LEU A 153 2.95 23.72 -6.65
N ILE A 154 2.90 22.58 -7.35
CA ILE A 154 1.82 21.58 -7.17
C ILE A 154 2.06 20.83 -5.86
N PRO A 155 1.07 20.78 -4.94
CA PRO A 155 1.18 20.01 -3.71
C PRO A 155 1.40 18.51 -3.96
N LEU A 156 2.25 17.88 -3.16
CA LEU A 156 2.38 16.43 -3.14
C LEU A 156 1.14 15.79 -2.47
N PRO A 157 0.59 14.68 -3.00
CA PRO A 157 -0.63 14.06 -2.48
C PRO A 157 -0.57 13.69 -0.99
N GLU A 158 0.53 13.14 -0.52
CA GLU A 158 0.73 12.74 0.87
C GLU A 158 0.64 13.93 1.84
N ASN A 159 1.09 15.12 1.42
CA ASN A 159 0.99 16.33 2.23
C ASN A 159 -0.47 16.76 2.40
N LEU A 160 -1.29 16.63 1.34
CA LEU A 160 -2.73 16.90 1.39
C LEU A 160 -3.49 15.84 2.19
N HIS A 161 -3.13 14.57 2.03
CA HIS A 161 -3.72 13.47 2.79
C HIS A 161 -3.47 13.63 4.28
N TYR A 162 -2.24 13.99 4.67
CA TYR A 162 -1.88 14.22 6.06
C TYR A 162 -2.73 15.34 6.69
N LEU A 163 -2.89 16.48 6.01
CA LEU A 163 -3.74 17.57 6.49
C LEU A 163 -5.20 17.12 6.69
N LYS A 164 -5.77 16.41 5.71
CA LYS A 164 -7.15 15.87 5.80
C LYS A 164 -7.31 14.85 6.92
N ALA A 165 -6.31 13.98 7.12
CA ALA A 165 -6.34 12.97 8.18
C ALA A 165 -6.30 13.59 9.58
N GLN A 166 -5.71 14.79 9.70
CA GLN A 166 -5.66 15.53 10.95
C GLN A 166 -7.03 16.12 11.34
N GLU A 167 -7.85 16.56 10.39
CA GLU A 167 -9.11 17.29 10.65
C GLU A 167 -10.20 16.48 11.36
N THR A 168 -10.05 15.16 11.50
CA THR A 168 -11.12 14.30 12.02
C THR A 168 -10.64 13.35 13.12
N VAL A 169 -11.24 13.47 14.31
CA VAL A 169 -10.88 12.68 15.49
C VAL A 169 -11.86 11.53 15.71
N ILE A 170 -11.36 10.29 15.69
CA ILE A 170 -12.09 9.12 16.17
C ILE A 170 -11.71 8.89 17.63
N LYS A 171 -12.71 8.78 18.52
CA LYS A 171 -12.48 8.37 19.91
C LYS A 171 -12.34 6.84 19.97
N PRO A 172 -11.20 6.28 20.42
CA PRO A 172 -11.07 4.85 20.65
C PRO A 172 -11.99 4.45 21.80
N SER A 173 -12.57 3.27 21.67
CA SER A 173 -13.27 2.57 22.74
C SER A 173 -13.44 1.13 22.32
N SER A 174 -13.65 0.24 23.29
CA SER A 174 -14.04 -1.16 23.03
C SER A 174 -15.26 -1.25 22.11
N LYS A 175 -16.21 -0.30 22.20
CA LYS A 175 -17.38 -0.20 21.30
C LYS A 175 -16.99 0.06 19.84
N VAL A 176 -15.96 0.87 19.60
CA VAL A 176 -15.48 1.20 18.25
C VAL A 176 -14.59 0.09 17.67
N ALA A 177 -13.92 -0.68 18.54
CA ALA A 177 -13.14 -1.85 18.15
C ALA A 177 -13.99 -3.08 17.76
N LYS A 178 -15.32 -3.03 17.96
CA LYS A 178 -16.23 -4.08 17.49
C LYS A 178 -16.29 -4.11 15.97
N ALA A 179 -16.39 -5.30 15.39
CA ALA A 179 -16.36 -5.53 13.94
C ALA A 179 -17.25 -4.56 13.14
N VAL A 180 -18.50 -4.34 13.56
CA VAL A 180 -19.44 -3.41 12.88
C VAL A 180 -18.89 -1.99 12.80
N LYS A 181 -18.35 -1.46 13.90
CA LYS A 181 -17.79 -0.11 13.95
C LYS A 181 -16.42 -0.03 13.25
N TYR A 182 -15.61 -1.08 13.36
CA TYR A 182 -14.35 -1.15 12.62
C TYR A 182 -14.57 -1.14 11.11
N THR A 183 -15.56 -1.89 10.59
CA THR A 183 -15.96 -1.85 9.18
C THR A 183 -16.35 -0.44 8.73
N GLN A 184 -17.06 0.33 9.58
CA GLN A 184 -17.39 1.73 9.28
C GLN A 184 -16.14 2.60 9.17
N ILE A 185 -15.12 2.36 10.02
CA ILE A 185 -13.83 3.07 9.95
C ILE A 185 -13.05 2.69 8.69
N GLN A 186 -12.97 1.40 8.36
CA GLN A 186 -12.22 0.92 7.19
C GLN A 186 -12.81 1.41 5.86
N ARG A 187 -14.12 1.72 5.80
CA ARG A 187 -14.75 2.36 4.63
C ARG A 187 -14.34 3.81 4.42
N LEU A 188 -13.87 4.48 5.45
CA LEU A 188 -13.46 5.89 5.38
C LEU A 188 -11.98 5.96 5.03
N LYS A 189 -11.64 6.27 3.77
CA LYS A 189 -10.24 6.30 3.28
C LYS A 189 -9.27 7.00 4.26
N ASN A 190 -9.63 8.18 4.78
CA ASN A 190 -8.83 9.02 5.72
C ASN A 190 -8.77 8.51 7.16
N HIS A 191 -9.55 7.50 7.50
CA HIS A 191 -9.61 6.91 8.83
C HIS A 191 -9.18 5.46 8.88
N ALA A 192 -9.18 4.79 7.75
CA ALA A 192 -8.77 3.41 7.63
C ALA A 192 -7.37 3.20 8.23
N ILE A 193 -7.25 2.12 8.99
CA ILE A 193 -5.98 1.60 9.46
C ILE A 193 -5.50 0.59 8.42
N TYR A 194 -4.30 0.81 7.90
CA TYR A 194 -3.66 -0.08 6.94
C TYR A 194 -3.02 -1.25 7.67
N ASP A 195 -3.87 -2.20 8.03
CA ASP A 195 -3.52 -3.40 8.78
C ASP A 195 -3.79 -4.70 8.00
N GLY A 196 -4.11 -4.58 6.71
CA GLY A 196 -4.46 -5.69 5.83
C GLY A 196 -5.92 -6.17 5.93
N ARG A 197 -6.71 -5.68 6.90
CA ARG A 197 -8.13 -6.04 7.03
C ARG A 197 -9.00 -5.09 6.21
N TYR A 198 -9.78 -5.62 5.28
CA TYR A 198 -10.60 -4.83 4.35
C TYR A 198 -12.09 -5.18 4.45
N THR A 199 -12.96 -4.33 3.91
CA THR A 199 -14.40 -4.58 3.80
C THR A 199 -14.73 -5.17 2.44
N THR A 200 -15.82 -5.93 2.30
CA THR A 200 -16.21 -6.58 1.03
C THR A 200 -16.36 -5.61 -0.14
N ASP A 201 -16.74 -4.37 0.16
CA ASP A 201 -16.91 -3.23 -0.74
C ASP A 201 -15.73 -2.23 -0.69
N GLY A 202 -14.69 -2.52 0.09
CA GLY A 202 -13.60 -1.62 0.41
C GLY A 202 -12.36 -1.84 -0.45
N SER A 203 -11.49 -0.83 -0.47
CA SER A 203 -10.15 -0.97 -1.04
C SER A 203 -9.25 -1.82 -0.13
N SER A 204 -8.21 -2.41 -0.71
CA SER A 204 -7.16 -3.06 0.06
C SER A 204 -6.56 -2.09 1.08
N THR A 205 -6.35 -2.58 2.30
CA THR A 205 -5.69 -1.86 3.39
C THR A 205 -4.33 -2.48 3.71
N ALA A 206 -3.79 -3.29 2.79
CA ALA A 206 -2.40 -3.73 2.87
C ALA A 206 -1.48 -2.51 2.69
N GLY A 207 -0.72 -2.21 3.74
CA GLY A 207 0.28 -1.14 3.73
C GLY A 207 1.68 -1.64 3.39
N PRO A 208 2.60 -0.73 3.03
CA PRO A 208 4.00 -1.05 2.81
C PRO A 208 4.63 -1.55 4.11
N PRO A 209 5.65 -2.43 4.06
CA PRO A 209 6.32 -2.97 5.25
C PRO A 209 6.85 -1.85 6.15
N ILE A 210 6.45 -1.82 7.43
CA ILE A 210 6.83 -0.73 8.34
C ILE A 210 8.35 -0.65 8.56
N GLN A 211 9.07 -1.74 8.28
CA GLN A 211 10.52 -1.83 8.30
C GLN A 211 11.19 -0.78 7.41
N ILE A 212 10.54 -0.30 6.35
CA ILE A 212 11.12 0.73 5.47
C ILE A 212 11.05 2.14 6.06
N PHE A 213 10.16 2.39 7.02
CA PHE A 213 9.96 3.73 7.60
C PHE A 213 10.76 3.98 8.87
N HIS A 214 11.09 2.92 9.62
CA HIS A 214 11.96 3.07 10.79
C HIS A 214 12.79 1.80 11.04
N PRO A 215 14.11 1.91 11.28
CA PRO A 215 15.01 0.75 11.39
C PRO A 215 14.68 -0.17 12.57
N VAL A 216 14.10 0.35 13.66
CA VAL A 216 13.76 -0.42 14.87
C VAL A 216 12.94 -1.69 14.62
N PHE A 217 12.09 -1.71 13.57
CA PHE A 217 11.27 -2.87 13.22
C PHE A 217 12.07 -3.97 12.52
N GLU A 218 13.06 -3.58 11.71
CA GLU A 218 14.03 -4.52 11.14
C GLU A 218 14.97 -5.04 12.23
N THR A 219 15.45 -4.15 13.11
CA THR A 219 16.27 -4.53 14.27
C THR A 219 15.53 -5.51 15.19
N PHE A 220 14.23 -5.30 15.45
CA PHE A 220 13.40 -6.25 16.19
C PHE A 220 13.42 -7.64 15.55
N THR A 221 13.16 -7.72 14.24
CA THR A 221 13.16 -8.99 13.50
C THR A 221 14.53 -9.67 13.57
N ARG A 222 15.62 -8.91 13.40
CA ARG A 222 16.99 -9.44 13.52
C ARG A 222 17.31 -9.96 14.92
N ARG A 223 16.83 -9.29 15.98
CA ARG A 223 17.01 -9.72 17.38
C ARG A 223 16.36 -11.07 17.66
N LEU A 224 15.18 -11.35 17.09
CA LEU A 224 14.49 -12.64 17.27
C LEU A 224 15.30 -13.82 16.75
N GLU A 225 16.14 -13.58 15.75
CA GLU A 225 16.94 -14.59 15.08
C GLU A 225 18.38 -14.63 15.54
N ASN A 226 18.78 -13.68 16.39
CA ASN A 226 20.15 -13.59 16.85
C ASN A 226 20.43 -14.68 17.90
N PRO A 227 21.26 -15.71 17.60
CA PRO A 227 21.57 -16.75 18.56
C PRO A 227 22.45 -16.27 19.71
N THR A 228 23.07 -15.09 19.61
CA THR A 228 23.92 -14.54 20.69
C THR A 228 23.12 -13.71 21.70
N LEU A 229 21.90 -13.28 21.35
CA LEU A 229 21.01 -12.58 22.27
C LEU A 229 20.32 -13.59 23.20
N GLN A 230 20.98 -13.93 24.31
CA GLN A 230 20.44 -14.84 25.32
C GLN A 230 19.90 -14.08 26.54
N PRO A 231 18.66 -14.35 26.97
CA PRO A 231 18.13 -13.81 28.22
C PRO A 231 18.93 -14.28 29.45
N THR A 232 19.09 -13.41 30.45
CA THR A 232 19.74 -13.79 31.72
C THR A 232 18.84 -14.73 32.53
N ARG A 233 19.40 -15.38 33.56
CA ARG A 233 18.64 -16.25 34.46
C ARG A 233 17.52 -15.49 35.18
N GLU A 234 17.80 -14.28 35.64
CA GLU A 234 16.84 -13.42 36.34
C GLU A 234 15.70 -13.01 35.40
N PHE A 235 16.03 -12.71 34.14
CA PHE A 235 15.04 -12.41 33.12
C PHE A 235 14.16 -13.63 32.83
N LEU A 236 14.75 -14.82 32.69
CA LEU A 236 13.99 -16.06 32.49
C LEU A 236 13.06 -16.36 33.67
N ALA A 237 13.50 -16.13 34.90
CA ALA A 237 12.65 -16.31 36.08
C ALA A 237 11.44 -15.37 36.09
N LEU A 238 11.63 -14.10 35.69
CA LEU A 238 10.51 -13.15 35.53
C LEU A 238 9.55 -13.58 34.42
N VAL A 239 10.06 -14.06 33.28
CA VAL A 239 9.21 -14.55 32.19
C VAL A 239 8.45 -15.81 32.61
N GLN A 240 9.08 -16.70 33.38
CA GLN A 240 8.39 -17.86 33.96
C GLN A 240 7.25 -17.42 34.88
N GLN A 241 7.49 -16.48 35.79
CA GLN A 241 6.44 -15.92 36.64
C GLN A 241 5.29 -15.34 35.80
N PHE A 242 5.61 -14.58 34.75
CA PHE A 242 4.61 -14.03 33.84
C PHE A 242 3.78 -15.11 33.13
N THR A 243 4.42 -16.21 32.73
CA THR A 243 3.76 -17.38 32.14
C THR A 243 2.85 -18.09 33.14
N ASP A 244 3.24 -18.17 34.42
CA ASP A 244 2.43 -18.75 35.49
C ASP A 244 1.17 -17.89 35.73
N GLU A 245 1.34 -16.57 35.83
CA GLU A 245 0.26 -15.59 35.97
C GLU A 245 -0.71 -15.61 34.76
N ALA A 246 -0.18 -15.82 33.54
CA ALA A 246 -1.00 -15.94 32.34
C ALA A 246 -1.88 -17.21 32.33
N SER A 247 -1.45 -18.26 33.04
CA SER A 247 -2.11 -19.58 33.02
C SER A 247 -3.27 -19.69 34.01
N GLU A 248 -3.31 -18.83 35.04
CA GLU A 248 -4.34 -18.86 36.06
C GLU A 248 -5.67 -18.29 35.54
N ILE A 249 -6.76 -19.07 35.55
CA ILE A 249 -8.09 -18.55 35.22
C ILE A 249 -8.72 -17.93 36.48
N CYS A 250 -8.73 -16.60 36.58
CA CYS A 250 -9.26 -15.89 37.76
C CYS A 250 -10.62 -15.22 37.49
N PRO A 251 -11.67 -15.47 38.31
CA PRO A 251 -12.98 -14.81 38.18
C PRO A 251 -13.00 -13.32 38.57
N ARG A 252 -11.98 -12.82 39.29
CA ARG A 252 -11.90 -11.41 39.75
C ARG A 252 -10.91 -10.63 38.88
N GLU A 253 -11.45 -10.09 37.80
CA GLU A 253 -10.78 -9.43 36.67
C GLU A 253 -9.71 -8.38 37.06
N ALA A 254 -10.03 -7.46 37.97
CA ALA A 254 -9.23 -6.24 38.16
C ALA A 254 -7.85 -6.46 38.80
N ARG A 255 -7.69 -7.41 39.73
CA ARG A 255 -6.42 -7.62 40.44
C ARG A 255 -5.43 -8.44 39.62
N ARG A 256 -5.91 -9.41 38.83
CA ARG A 256 -5.07 -10.24 37.92
C ARG A 256 -4.51 -9.40 36.79
N VAL A 257 -5.35 -8.62 36.11
CA VAL A 257 -4.92 -7.77 35.00
C VAL A 257 -3.83 -6.79 35.46
N GLU A 258 -3.97 -6.22 36.65
CA GLU A 258 -2.95 -5.31 37.20
C GLU A 258 -1.64 -6.03 37.55
N GLN A 259 -1.68 -7.17 38.24
CA GLN A 259 -0.46 -7.93 38.58
C GLN A 259 0.27 -8.42 37.32
N HIS A 260 -0.47 -9.02 36.37
CA HIS A 260 0.07 -9.54 35.13
C HIS A 260 0.74 -8.42 34.29
N ARG A 261 0.09 -7.26 34.26
CA ARG A 261 0.61 -6.03 33.64
C ARG A 261 1.86 -5.51 34.35
N GLU A 262 1.89 -5.48 35.69
CA GLU A 262 3.06 -5.05 36.44
C GLU A 262 4.28 -5.95 36.14
N THR A 263 4.09 -7.26 36.12
CA THR A 263 5.14 -8.23 35.75
C THR A 263 5.62 -7.99 34.32
N LEU A 264 4.71 -7.77 33.37
CA LEU A 264 5.07 -7.42 32.00
C LEU A 264 5.89 -6.13 31.92
N LEU A 265 5.48 -5.06 32.61
CA LEU A 265 6.22 -3.80 32.62
C LEU A 265 7.62 -3.95 33.22
N LYS A 266 7.77 -4.76 34.28
CA LYS A 266 9.09 -5.14 34.83
C LYS A 266 9.92 -5.91 33.80
N ILE A 267 9.32 -6.86 33.08
CA ILE A 267 9.97 -7.57 31.97
C ILE A 267 10.34 -6.62 30.84
N LEU A 268 9.63 -5.53 30.61
CA LEU A 268 9.99 -4.55 29.59
C LEU A 268 10.93 -3.44 30.11
N GLY A 269 11.28 -3.48 31.40
CA GLY A 269 12.23 -2.54 32.01
C GLY A 269 11.62 -1.16 32.31
N PHE A 270 10.31 -1.07 32.51
CA PHE A 270 9.62 0.16 32.90
C PHE A 270 9.23 0.14 34.38
N SER A 271 9.41 1.28 35.06
CA SER A 271 8.85 1.52 36.39
C SER A 271 7.33 1.70 36.29
N THR A 272 6.57 1.21 37.26
CA THR A 272 5.09 1.21 37.33
C THR A 272 4.44 2.61 37.41
N HIS A 273 5.17 3.70 37.14
CA HIS A 273 4.61 5.04 37.00
C HIS A 273 3.81 5.15 35.70
N LEU A 274 2.59 4.65 35.76
CA LEU A 274 1.54 4.87 34.79
C LEU A 274 0.98 6.28 35.01
N GLU A 275 0.92 7.09 33.95
CA GLU A 275 0.15 8.32 34.04
C GLU A 275 -1.34 7.95 34.20
N PRO A 276 -2.07 8.55 35.15
CA PRO A 276 -3.51 8.38 35.24
C PRO A 276 -4.15 8.76 33.90
N ASN A 277 -4.91 7.82 33.33
CA ASN A 277 -5.73 8.10 32.16
C ASN A 277 -6.86 9.06 32.60
N ASP A 278 -6.72 10.37 32.35
CA ASP A 278 -7.80 11.36 32.57
C ASP A 278 -9.06 11.04 31.71
N THR A 279 -8.96 10.08 30.81
CA THR A 279 -10.08 9.60 29.99
C THR A 279 -10.08 8.07 29.96
N TRP A 280 -11.09 7.47 30.59
CA TRP A 280 -11.46 6.05 30.64
C TRP A 280 -11.66 5.33 29.27
N ASN A 281 -11.02 5.78 28.19
CA ASN A 281 -11.25 5.33 26.81
C ASN A 281 -9.97 5.07 26.01
N VAL A 282 -8.80 5.04 26.65
CA VAL A 282 -7.50 4.77 26.01
C VAL A 282 -6.97 3.46 26.58
N ALA A 283 -6.21 2.70 25.77
CA ALA A 283 -5.68 1.37 26.08
C ALA A 283 -5.26 1.12 27.54
N ASP A 284 -5.30 -0.14 27.97
CA ASP A 284 -5.06 -0.54 29.37
C ASP A 284 -3.77 0.04 29.93
N SER A 285 -2.69 0.08 29.14
CA SER A 285 -1.48 0.84 29.43
C SER A 285 -0.94 1.61 28.25
N VAL A 286 -0.36 2.78 28.54
CA VAL A 286 0.46 3.53 27.60
C VAL A 286 1.78 3.86 28.27
N VAL A 287 2.88 3.32 27.75
CA VAL A 287 4.22 3.73 28.15
C VAL A 287 4.61 4.93 27.30
N SER A 288 4.65 6.10 27.93
CA SER A 288 5.07 7.33 27.29
C SER A 288 6.35 7.87 27.90
N ILE A 289 7.17 8.55 27.11
CA ILE A 289 8.41 9.20 27.56
C ILE A 289 8.37 10.70 27.27
N PRO A 290 9.01 11.53 28.11
CA PRO A 290 9.27 12.91 27.75
C PRO A 290 10.27 12.98 26.59
N ILE A 291 10.16 14.03 25.77
CA ILE A 291 11.11 14.32 24.70
C ILE A 291 11.92 15.57 25.08
N ASN A 292 13.24 15.49 24.95
CA ASN A 292 14.15 16.58 25.26
C ASN A 292 13.84 17.82 24.43
N GLY A 293 13.63 18.96 25.09
CA GLY A 293 13.28 20.23 24.43
C GLY A 293 11.79 20.40 24.11
N TYR A 294 10.92 19.45 24.49
CA TYR A 294 9.48 19.52 24.25
C TYR A 294 8.67 19.35 25.53
N ARG A 295 7.57 20.10 25.66
CA ARG A 295 6.58 19.93 26.74
C ARG A 295 5.60 18.78 26.47
N ALA A 296 5.99 17.80 25.67
CA ALA A 296 5.16 16.67 25.25
C ALA A 296 5.78 15.33 25.64
N ARG A 297 4.89 14.35 25.78
CA ARG A 297 5.24 12.94 25.90
C ARG A 297 4.80 12.19 24.65
N ILE A 298 5.58 11.20 24.25
CA ILE A 298 5.28 10.29 23.14
C ILE A 298 5.09 8.87 23.68
N ALA A 299 4.05 8.17 23.22
CA ALA A 299 3.85 6.75 23.43
C ALA A 299 4.85 5.98 22.57
N ILE A 300 5.68 5.17 23.21
CA ILE A 300 6.61 4.26 22.55
C ILE A 300 6.11 2.81 22.59
N LEU A 301 5.21 2.52 23.54
CA LEU A 301 4.56 1.23 23.71
C LEU A 301 3.12 1.42 24.20
N ILE A 302 2.18 0.72 23.58
CA ILE A 302 0.76 0.68 23.97
C ILE A 302 0.38 -0.78 24.26
N ILE A 303 -0.30 -1.03 25.37
CA ILE A 303 -0.65 -2.37 25.83
C ILE A 303 -2.16 -2.45 26.03
N GLU A 304 -2.79 -3.47 25.44
CA GLU A 304 -4.19 -3.84 25.66
C GLU A 304 -4.28 -5.34 25.95
N LEU A 305 -4.68 -5.70 27.16
CA LEU A 305 -4.79 -7.08 27.62
C LEU A 305 -6.19 -7.30 28.19
N LYS A 306 -6.97 -8.16 27.52
CA LYS A 306 -8.27 -8.61 28.02
C LYS A 306 -8.08 -9.76 29.04
N PRO A 307 -9.08 -10.01 29.90
CA PRO A 307 -8.99 -11.13 30.84
C PRO A 307 -8.93 -12.46 30.11
N GLU A 308 -9.77 -12.64 29.09
CA GLU A 308 -9.70 -13.73 28.11
C GLU A 308 -9.86 -13.22 26.67
N LEU A 309 -9.37 -13.98 25.70
CA LEU A 309 -9.50 -13.62 24.28
C LEU A 309 -10.97 -13.65 23.85
N GLY A 310 -11.49 -12.50 23.43
CA GLY A 310 -12.89 -12.33 23.00
C GLY A 310 -13.82 -11.76 24.08
N GLU A 311 -13.36 -11.68 25.34
CA GLU A 311 -14.11 -11.05 26.42
C GLU A 311 -14.29 -9.55 26.20
N GLY A 312 -15.44 -9.00 26.60
CA GLY A 312 -15.85 -7.63 26.27
C GLY A 312 -16.33 -7.41 24.83
N GLY A 313 -16.23 -8.43 23.96
CA GLY A 313 -16.74 -8.42 22.60
C GLY A 313 -16.01 -7.46 21.66
N SER A 314 -14.73 -7.18 21.92
CA SER A 314 -13.86 -6.33 21.11
C SER A 314 -12.51 -7.00 20.85
N ASP A 315 -11.94 -6.78 19.68
CA ASP A 315 -10.61 -7.28 19.31
C ASP A 315 -9.52 -6.39 19.94
N PRO A 316 -8.66 -6.93 20.83
CA PRO A 316 -7.62 -6.14 21.50
C PRO A 316 -6.58 -5.58 20.51
N THR A 317 -6.34 -6.26 19.38
CA THR A 317 -5.43 -5.77 18.34
C THR A 317 -5.99 -4.54 17.64
N ILE A 318 -7.31 -4.51 17.37
CA ILE A 318 -8.00 -3.33 16.83
C ILE A 318 -8.02 -2.20 17.86
N GLN A 319 -8.32 -2.50 19.13
CA GLN A 319 -8.41 -1.48 20.16
C GLN A 319 -7.06 -0.77 20.40
N THR A 320 -5.97 -1.54 20.43
CA THR A 320 -4.60 -0.98 20.52
C THR A 320 -4.28 -0.14 19.29
N SER A 321 -4.65 -0.61 18.09
CA SER A 321 -4.44 0.11 16.83
C SER A 321 -5.18 1.44 16.77
N LEU A 322 -6.43 1.48 17.25
CA LEU A 322 -7.22 2.71 17.37
C LEU A 322 -6.63 3.65 18.43
N SER A 323 -6.08 3.12 19.52
CA SER A 323 -5.41 3.90 20.56
C SER A 323 -4.13 4.54 20.03
N ALA A 324 -3.31 3.79 19.29
CA ALA A 324 -2.12 4.30 18.60
C ALA A 324 -2.49 5.42 17.61
N ARG A 325 -3.48 5.16 16.74
CA ARG A 325 -3.99 6.16 15.79
C ARG A 325 -4.49 7.42 16.50
N GLN A 326 -5.26 7.27 17.59
CA GLN A 326 -5.71 8.43 18.34
C GLN A 326 -4.53 9.21 18.89
N PHE A 327 -3.55 8.52 19.50
CA PHE A 327 -2.37 9.14 20.04
C PHE A 327 -1.61 9.95 18.98
N TRP A 328 -1.44 9.41 17.76
CA TRP A 328 -0.79 10.08 16.64
C TRP A 328 -1.57 11.28 16.06
N ILE A 329 -2.88 11.35 16.26
CA ILE A 329 -3.75 12.39 15.67
C ILE A 329 -4.18 13.44 16.68
N LYS A 330 -4.29 13.11 17.98
CA LYS A 330 -4.95 13.95 19.01
C LYS A 330 -4.36 15.38 19.03
N GLN A 331 -5.12 16.30 18.44
CA GLN A 331 -4.71 17.68 18.15
C GLN A 331 -4.67 18.61 19.36
N ASN A 332 -5.29 18.23 20.49
CA ASN A 332 -5.52 19.14 21.62
C ASN A 332 -4.30 19.43 22.51
N ARG A 333 -3.10 18.99 22.12
CA ARG A 333 -1.85 19.44 22.76
C ARG A 333 -0.88 19.87 21.66
N ASN A 334 -0.72 21.18 21.46
CA ASN A 334 0.25 21.78 20.53
C ASN A 334 1.65 21.12 20.60
N ALA A 335 2.03 20.66 21.80
CA ALA A 335 3.28 19.97 22.04
C ALA A 335 3.38 18.60 21.33
N PHE A 336 2.30 17.83 21.19
CA PHE A 336 2.33 16.55 20.46
C PHE A 336 2.48 16.75 18.95
N LYS A 337 1.75 17.72 18.40
CA LYS A 337 1.82 18.06 16.97
C LYS A 337 3.23 18.42 16.53
N SER A 338 4.01 19.08 17.40
CA SER A 338 5.41 19.43 17.12
C SER A 338 6.35 18.24 16.92
N ILE A 339 5.95 17.05 17.41
CA ILE A 339 6.69 15.79 17.24
C ILE A 339 6.12 15.02 16.04
N SER A 340 4.80 14.90 15.96
CA SER A 340 4.17 14.15 14.87
C SER A 340 4.36 14.80 13.52
N ASP A 341 4.60 16.12 13.45
CA ASP A 341 4.96 16.82 12.22
C ASP A 341 6.41 16.55 11.76
N ARG A 342 7.27 15.95 12.61
CA ARG A 342 8.68 15.66 12.28
C ARG A 342 8.95 14.23 11.85
N CYS A 343 8.19 13.26 12.35
CA CYS A 343 8.44 11.83 12.11
C CYS A 343 7.17 11.06 11.79
N CYS A 344 7.33 9.79 11.43
CA CYS A 344 6.23 8.86 11.20
C CYS A 344 5.70 8.21 12.51
N CYS A 345 6.00 8.77 13.68
CA CYS A 345 5.56 8.26 14.99
C CYS A 345 5.66 6.73 15.18
N PRO A 346 6.82 6.09 14.97
CA PRO A 346 6.97 4.66 15.21
C PRO A 346 6.57 4.28 16.64
N THR A 347 5.78 3.22 16.80
CA THR A 347 5.25 2.76 18.09
C THR A 347 5.11 1.24 18.12
N PHE A 348 5.52 0.62 19.23
CA PHE A 348 5.22 -0.80 19.50
C PHE A 348 3.90 -0.97 20.22
N MET A 349 3.29 -2.12 20.05
CA MET A 349 1.98 -2.44 20.58
C MET A 349 1.97 -3.89 21.06
N LEU A 350 1.44 -4.13 22.26
CA LEU A 350 1.18 -5.47 22.79
C LEU A 350 -0.33 -5.62 22.95
N ALA A 351 -0.90 -6.64 22.33
CA ALA A 351 -2.34 -6.85 22.33
C ALA A 351 -2.67 -8.32 22.57
N GLY A 352 -3.60 -8.60 23.47
CA GLY A 352 -3.88 -9.98 23.88
C GLY A 352 -5.10 -10.17 24.76
N GLY A 353 -5.30 -11.40 25.18
CA GLY A 353 -6.33 -11.77 26.15
C GLY A 353 -6.04 -13.14 26.76
N GLY A 354 -6.10 -13.25 28.08
CA GLY A 354 -5.74 -14.48 28.80
C GLY A 354 -4.33 -14.95 28.45
N PRO A 355 -4.13 -16.23 28.06
CA PRO A 355 -2.82 -16.77 27.69
C PRO A 355 -2.39 -16.43 26.25
N TRP A 356 -3.01 -15.45 25.59
CA TRP A 356 -2.71 -15.05 24.22
C TRP A 356 -2.17 -13.63 24.13
N MET A 357 -1.08 -13.43 23.38
CA MET A 357 -0.50 -12.10 23.16
C MET A 357 0.18 -12.00 21.79
N ALA A 358 0.05 -10.85 21.13
CA ALA A 358 0.76 -10.54 19.89
C ALA A 358 1.57 -9.24 20.04
N VAL A 359 2.71 -9.18 19.34
CA VAL A 359 3.50 -7.96 19.16
C VAL A 359 3.14 -7.32 17.83
N LEU A 360 2.76 -6.04 17.87
CA LEU A 360 2.47 -5.23 16.70
C LEU A 360 3.42 -4.03 16.65
N GLY A 361 3.64 -3.52 15.44
CA GLY A 361 4.36 -2.28 15.19
C GLY A 361 3.53 -1.38 14.30
N GLY A 362 3.67 -0.08 14.45
CA GLY A 362 2.95 0.86 13.61
C GLY A 362 3.67 2.17 13.38
N VAL A 363 3.32 2.80 12.27
CA VAL A 363 3.78 4.12 11.86
C VAL A 363 2.60 4.95 11.34
N TYR A 364 2.73 6.26 11.44
CA TYR A 364 1.81 7.25 10.95
C TYR A 364 2.49 8.18 9.92
N THR A 365 2.36 7.81 8.65
CA THR A 365 2.80 8.62 7.51
C THR A 365 1.70 9.66 7.20
N ASP A 366 1.07 9.56 6.03
CA ASP A 366 -0.21 10.18 5.71
C ASP A 366 -1.40 9.24 6.02
N ARG A 367 -1.11 7.99 6.41
CA ARG A 367 -2.05 6.97 6.89
C ARG A 367 -1.47 6.24 8.10
N ALA A 368 -2.34 5.65 8.91
CA ALA A 368 -1.93 4.75 9.98
C ALA A 368 -1.64 3.36 9.38
N ILE A 369 -0.40 2.90 9.44
CA ILE A 369 0.03 1.57 8.97
C ILE A 369 0.41 0.76 10.20
N ILE A 370 -0.25 -0.38 10.40
CA ILE A 370 -0.05 -1.22 11.60
C ILE A 370 0.08 -2.67 11.17
N GLN A 371 1.18 -3.31 11.55
CA GLN A 371 1.51 -4.67 11.14
C GLN A 371 1.79 -5.55 12.35
N ARG A 372 1.49 -6.84 12.21
CA ARG A 372 1.82 -7.85 13.21
C ARG A 372 3.29 -8.23 13.03
N LEU A 373 4.07 -8.16 14.11
CA LEU A 373 5.48 -8.54 14.11
C LEU A 373 5.67 -9.98 14.60
N THR A 374 4.70 -10.50 15.34
CA THR A 374 4.61 -11.91 15.75
C THR A 374 3.22 -12.45 15.41
N ASP A 375 3.09 -13.78 15.38
CA ASP A 375 1.81 -14.45 15.46
C ASP A 375 1.16 -14.20 16.83
N MET A 376 -0.04 -14.74 17.03
CA MET A 376 -0.64 -14.82 18.36
C MET A 376 0.14 -15.84 19.20
N LEU A 377 0.97 -15.36 20.11
CA LEU A 377 1.80 -16.17 20.99
C LEU A 377 0.96 -16.76 22.10
N TRP A 378 1.15 -18.05 22.35
CA TRP A 378 0.70 -18.67 23.59
C TRP A 378 1.71 -18.37 24.71
N ILE A 379 1.30 -17.57 25.69
CA ILE A 379 2.17 -17.11 26.80
C ILE A 379 1.98 -17.92 28.09
N GLY A 380 0.97 -18.79 28.16
CA GLY A 380 0.73 -19.68 29.30
C GLY A 380 1.51 -21.00 29.27
N GLN A 381 1.28 -21.84 30.26
CA GLN A 381 1.80 -23.22 30.35
C GLN A 381 0.89 -24.18 29.54
N SER A 382 1.47 -25.20 28.88
CA SER A 382 0.68 -26.25 28.19
C SER A 382 1.09 -27.68 28.50
N SER A 383 2.24 -27.89 29.13
CA SER A 383 2.86 -29.20 29.35
C SER A 383 3.91 -29.11 30.46
N THR A 384 4.36 -30.25 30.95
CA THR A 384 5.45 -30.36 31.94
C THR A 384 6.83 -29.98 31.39
N HIS A 385 6.97 -29.76 30.08
CA HIS A 385 8.22 -29.40 29.41
C HIS A 385 8.10 -28.02 28.72
N GLN A 386 8.29 -26.94 29.48
CA GLN A 386 8.10 -25.55 29.01
C GLN A 386 9.38 -24.83 28.57
N ASP A 387 10.56 -25.36 28.82
CA ASP A 387 11.85 -24.66 28.68
C ASP A 387 12.01 -23.95 27.32
N ASN A 388 11.72 -24.65 26.22
CA ASN A 388 11.85 -24.09 24.88
C ASN A 388 10.88 -22.93 24.64
N ARG A 389 9.67 -23.00 25.20
CA ARG A 389 8.66 -21.96 25.06
C ARG A 389 9.02 -20.74 25.90
N VAL A 390 9.40 -20.94 27.15
CA VAL A 390 9.81 -19.85 28.06
C VAL A 390 11.02 -19.13 27.47
N ARG A 391 12.00 -19.87 26.92
CA ARG A 391 13.13 -19.27 26.22
C ARG A 391 12.71 -18.51 24.96
N HIS A 392 11.78 -19.04 24.17
CA HIS A 392 11.26 -18.35 22.99
C HIS A 392 10.53 -17.05 23.36
N LEU A 393 9.60 -17.11 24.32
CA LEU A 393 8.89 -15.94 24.83
C LEU A 393 9.85 -14.92 25.43
N ALA A 394 10.85 -15.37 26.19
CA ALA A 394 11.87 -14.50 26.75
C ALA A 394 12.68 -13.78 25.67
N ARG A 395 13.01 -14.44 24.55
CA ARG A 395 13.66 -13.79 23.41
C ARG A 395 12.76 -12.73 22.78
N VAL A 396 11.46 -13.02 22.60
CA VAL A 396 10.49 -12.05 22.07
C VAL A 396 10.40 -10.82 22.99
N LEU A 397 10.18 -11.02 24.28
CA LEU A 397 10.03 -9.93 25.26
C LEU A 397 11.32 -9.14 25.44
N LEU A 398 12.48 -9.79 25.37
CA LEU A 398 13.78 -9.11 25.37
C LEU A 398 13.95 -8.27 24.09
N ALA A 399 13.58 -8.80 22.92
CA ALA A 399 13.61 -8.04 21.68
C ALA A 399 12.69 -6.81 21.73
N VAL A 400 11.48 -6.94 22.31
CA VAL A 400 10.58 -5.79 22.55
C VAL A 400 11.23 -4.78 23.50
N ARG A 401 11.78 -5.22 24.64
CA ARG A 401 12.48 -4.34 25.60
C ARG A 401 13.56 -3.51 24.92
N GLU A 402 14.46 -4.16 24.18
CA GLU A 402 15.57 -3.46 23.51
C GLU A 402 15.08 -2.55 22.37
N SER A 403 14.09 -2.99 21.60
CA SER A 403 13.51 -2.16 20.54
C SER A 403 12.77 -0.94 21.08
N VAL A 404 12.05 -1.04 22.19
CA VAL A 404 11.36 0.11 22.79
C VAL A 404 12.36 1.08 23.44
N ARG A 405 13.48 0.59 23.98
CA ARG A 405 14.60 1.45 24.45
C ARG A 405 15.23 2.24 23.30
N GLU A 406 15.56 1.57 22.21
CA GLU A 406 16.09 2.20 20.99
C GLU A 406 15.13 3.25 20.43
N LEU A 407 13.83 2.94 20.42
CA LEU A 407 12.79 3.89 20.04
C LEU A 407 12.75 5.10 20.97
N ALA A 408 12.95 4.88 22.28
CA ALA A 408 13.00 5.98 23.24
C ALA A 408 14.19 6.92 22.98
N ASP A 409 15.34 6.36 22.62
CA ASP A 409 16.54 7.13 22.29
C ASP A 409 16.37 7.92 20.99
N PHE A 410 15.78 7.32 19.96
CA PHE A 410 15.37 8.01 18.73
C PHE A 410 14.52 9.26 19.05
N TYR A 411 13.49 9.10 19.88
CA TYR A 411 12.63 10.22 20.24
C TYR A 411 13.37 11.31 21.02
N ARG A 412 14.26 10.95 21.96
CA ARG A 412 14.98 11.93 22.79
C ARG A 412 16.08 12.66 22.04
N ASN A 413 16.77 11.97 21.13
CA ASN A 413 18.03 12.43 20.57
C ASN A 413 17.89 12.89 19.11
N ASP A 414 17.09 12.20 18.29
CA ASP A 414 17.07 12.41 16.85
C ASP A 414 15.98 13.40 16.42
N ILE A 415 14.78 13.29 16.99
CA ILE A 415 13.62 14.14 16.65
C ILE A 415 13.91 15.64 16.65
N PRO A 416 14.64 16.22 17.64
CA PRO A 416 14.92 17.65 17.64
C PRO A 416 15.60 18.15 16.34
N SER A 417 16.39 17.29 15.69
CA SER A 417 17.13 17.61 14.46
C SER A 417 16.30 17.47 13.16
N ILE A 418 15.17 16.74 13.20
CA ILE A 418 14.40 16.44 11.99
C ILE A 418 13.50 17.62 11.62
N PRO A 419 13.53 18.13 10.37
CA PRO A 419 12.68 19.23 9.94
C PRO A 419 11.19 18.97 10.16
N THR A 420 10.47 19.99 10.62
CA THR A 420 9.01 19.90 10.83
C THR A 420 8.26 20.05 9.51
N PHE A 421 7.16 19.31 9.38
CA PHE A 421 6.16 19.53 8.34
C PHE A 421 5.65 20.98 8.37
N ASN A 422 5.65 21.62 7.22
CA ASN A 422 5.17 22.99 7.06
C ASN A 422 3.95 23.01 6.13
N LYS A 423 2.77 23.28 6.72
CA LYS A 423 1.49 23.37 6.00
C LYS A 423 1.46 24.43 4.88
N ASN A 424 2.40 25.37 4.87
CA ASN A 424 2.52 26.39 3.83
C ASN A 424 3.45 25.97 2.67
N ARG A 425 4.10 24.81 2.76
CA ARG A 425 5.03 24.25 1.78
C ARG A 425 4.65 22.81 1.49
N LEU A 426 3.61 22.64 0.68
CA LEU A 426 3.04 21.34 0.36
C LEU A 426 3.67 20.70 -0.89
N ASP A 427 4.58 21.40 -1.54
CA ASP A 427 5.24 21.03 -2.79
C ASP A 427 6.53 20.20 -2.61
N ILE A 428 6.94 19.95 -1.38
CA ILE A 428 8.20 19.27 -1.06
C ILE A 428 7.96 17.96 -0.30
N ALA A 429 8.89 17.04 -0.44
CA ALA A 429 8.92 15.81 0.33
C ALA A 429 9.37 16.07 1.78
N TYR A 430 8.63 15.54 2.74
CA TYR A 430 9.03 15.54 4.15
C TYR A 430 9.39 14.13 4.59
N SER A 431 10.52 13.96 5.30
CA SER A 431 11.07 12.64 5.66
C SER A 431 10.07 11.69 6.31
N ARG A 432 9.10 12.20 7.07
CA ARG A 432 8.04 11.40 7.70
C ARG A 432 7.14 10.60 6.76
N PHE A 433 7.06 10.95 5.47
CA PHE A 433 6.19 10.29 4.49
C PHE A 433 6.92 9.27 3.62
N TYR A 434 8.24 9.19 3.79
CA TYR A 434 9.16 8.43 2.97
C TYR A 434 9.95 7.44 3.83
N PRO A 435 10.53 6.40 3.21
CA PRO A 435 11.44 5.50 3.89
C PRO A 435 12.62 6.23 4.55
N TYR A 436 13.19 5.66 5.61
CA TYR A 436 14.24 6.33 6.38
C TYR A 436 15.58 6.41 5.63
N ALA A 437 15.84 5.45 4.74
CA ALA A 437 17.10 5.36 4.01
C ALA A 437 17.32 6.59 3.11
N LYS A 438 18.48 7.23 3.23
CA LYS A 438 18.85 8.42 2.44
C LYS A 438 20.17 8.27 1.69
N SER A 439 20.70 7.06 1.64
CA SER A 439 21.96 6.78 0.97
C SER A 439 22.06 5.33 0.50
N PHE A 440 22.93 5.09 -0.47
CA PHE A 440 23.32 3.77 -0.95
C PHE A 440 24.82 3.72 -1.24
N HIS A 441 25.37 2.51 -1.37
CA HIS A 441 26.77 2.32 -1.74
C HIS A 441 26.89 1.94 -3.22
N GLN A 442 27.78 2.61 -3.94
CA GLN A 442 28.19 2.24 -5.29
C GLN A 442 29.68 1.93 -5.26
N GLY A 443 30.02 0.64 -5.17
CA GLY A 443 31.36 0.21 -4.77
C GLY A 443 31.65 0.70 -3.34
N GLU A 444 32.81 1.32 -3.13
CA GLU A 444 33.20 1.89 -1.83
C GLU A 444 32.55 3.26 -1.54
N ARG A 445 31.98 3.91 -2.57
CA ARG A 445 31.45 5.26 -2.44
C ARG A 445 30.03 5.25 -1.88
N LYS A 446 29.82 6.00 -0.80
CA LYS A 446 28.47 6.31 -0.27
C LYS A 446 27.87 7.48 -1.05
N ILE A 447 26.71 7.28 -1.66
CA ILE A 447 25.95 8.29 -2.38
C ILE A 447 24.70 8.63 -1.56
N ASN A 448 24.53 9.89 -1.21
CA ASN A 448 23.33 10.38 -0.52
C ASN A 448 22.30 10.86 -1.54
N PHE A 449 21.02 10.83 -1.20
CA PHE A 449 19.94 11.30 -2.06
C PHE A 449 18.81 11.96 -1.26
N ASP A 450 17.98 12.74 -1.96
CA ASP A 450 16.76 13.32 -1.44
C ASP A 450 15.54 12.79 -2.18
N TYR A 451 14.53 12.33 -1.45
CA TYR A 451 13.24 11.98 -2.03
C TYR A 451 12.56 13.22 -2.62
N LEU A 452 11.95 13.03 -3.80
CA LEU A 452 11.19 14.07 -4.49
C LEU A 452 9.68 13.81 -4.42
N ARG A 453 9.26 12.58 -4.75
CA ARG A 453 7.85 12.17 -4.75
C ARG A 453 7.68 10.65 -4.75
N ARG A 454 6.52 10.16 -4.33
CA ARG A 454 6.07 8.79 -4.64
C ARG A 454 5.85 8.65 -6.16
N LEU A 455 6.17 7.49 -6.72
CA LEU A 455 5.87 7.22 -8.14
C LEU A 455 4.39 6.87 -8.37
N GLN A 456 3.72 6.37 -7.33
CA GLN A 456 2.27 6.07 -7.35
C GLN A 456 1.59 6.80 -6.17
N ASP A 457 0.43 7.41 -6.42
CA ASP A 457 -0.44 7.94 -5.37
C ASP A 457 -1.28 6.80 -4.76
N ASP A 458 -0.57 5.84 -4.16
CA ASP A 458 -1.11 4.71 -3.44
C ASP A 458 -0.41 4.60 -2.09
N THR A 459 -1.15 4.26 -1.04
CA THR A 459 -0.58 4.00 0.28
C THR A 459 0.36 2.80 0.24
N ALA A 460 0.10 1.80 -0.61
CA ALA A 460 0.93 0.61 -0.82
C ALA A 460 2.22 0.89 -1.62
N CYS A 461 2.47 2.14 -2.02
CA CYS A 461 3.62 2.51 -2.84
C CYS A 461 4.96 2.19 -2.13
N VAL A 462 5.82 1.46 -2.83
CA VAL A 462 7.19 1.12 -2.40
C VAL A 462 8.26 1.66 -3.35
N SER A 463 7.87 2.50 -4.32
CA SER A 463 8.75 3.05 -5.37
C SER A 463 8.72 4.58 -5.35
N PHE A 464 9.88 5.20 -5.18
CA PHE A 464 10.02 6.63 -4.94
C PHE A 464 11.00 7.25 -5.93
N LEU A 465 10.68 8.44 -6.44
CA LEU A 465 11.63 9.25 -7.20
C LEU A 465 12.50 10.03 -6.21
N ALA A 466 13.80 10.03 -6.43
CA ALA A 466 14.78 10.77 -5.66
C ALA A 466 15.84 11.42 -6.56
N THR A 467 16.61 12.35 -6.01
CA THR A 467 17.75 12.99 -6.69
C THR A 467 19.01 12.81 -5.87
N THR A 468 20.13 12.46 -6.51
CA THR A 468 21.40 12.24 -5.81
C THR A 468 22.06 13.56 -5.40
N ARG A 469 22.71 13.57 -4.23
CA ARG A 469 23.52 14.68 -3.71
C ARG A 469 24.96 14.52 -4.17
N GLU A 470 25.18 14.61 -5.47
CA GLU A 470 26.49 14.54 -6.10
C GLU A 470 26.82 15.85 -6.81
N HIS A 471 28.06 16.00 -7.30
CA HIS A 471 28.45 17.17 -8.10
C HIS A 471 27.52 17.35 -9.32
N GLU A 472 27.15 16.22 -9.94
CA GLU A 472 26.13 16.16 -10.97
C GLU A 472 24.93 15.36 -10.43
N PRO A 473 23.88 16.05 -9.95
CA PRO A 473 22.68 15.40 -9.47
C PRO A 473 22.00 14.59 -10.56
N ARG A 474 21.57 13.38 -10.22
CA ARG A 474 20.86 12.48 -11.13
C ARG A 474 19.55 12.03 -10.50
N ASP A 475 18.53 11.93 -11.32
CA ASP A 475 17.24 11.38 -10.90
C ASP A 475 17.33 9.85 -10.85
N VAL A 476 16.92 9.28 -9.73
CA VAL A 476 16.97 7.85 -9.46
C VAL A 476 15.63 7.36 -8.91
N VAL A 477 15.33 6.10 -9.14
CA VAL A 477 14.21 5.41 -8.52
C VAL A 477 14.73 4.57 -7.36
N ILE A 478 14.17 4.79 -6.18
CA ILE A 478 14.41 4.00 -4.97
C ILE A 478 13.20 3.09 -4.77
N LYS A 479 13.42 1.77 -4.82
CA LYS A 479 12.37 0.76 -4.62
C LYS A 479 12.71 -0.15 -3.44
N PHE A 480 11.71 -0.51 -2.63
CA PHE A 480 11.87 -1.43 -1.50
C PHE A 480 11.10 -2.73 -1.73
N VAL A 481 11.80 -3.85 -1.72
CA VAL A 481 11.25 -5.17 -2.11
C VAL A 481 11.79 -6.29 -1.25
N ALA A 482 11.01 -7.36 -1.08
CA ALA A 482 11.48 -8.57 -0.39
C ALA A 482 12.33 -9.46 -1.32
N LYS A 483 11.93 -9.55 -2.59
CA LYS A 483 12.60 -10.32 -3.66
C LYS A 483 12.77 -9.45 -4.89
N TYR A 484 13.83 -9.67 -5.65
CA TYR A 484 14.14 -8.90 -6.84
C TYR A 484 14.97 -9.71 -7.83
N GLY A 485 14.57 -9.70 -9.11
CA GLY A 485 15.28 -10.29 -10.23
C GLY A 485 16.54 -9.52 -10.62
N LYS A 486 17.50 -9.40 -9.70
CA LYS A 486 18.74 -8.63 -9.87
C LYS A 486 19.51 -9.04 -11.12
N ASP A 487 19.69 -10.35 -11.33
CA ASP A 487 20.47 -10.86 -12.46
C ASP A 487 19.80 -10.54 -13.80
N VAL A 488 18.47 -10.64 -13.85
CA VAL A 488 17.66 -10.30 -15.03
C VAL A 488 17.76 -8.81 -15.33
N HIS A 489 17.60 -7.95 -14.32
CA HIS A 489 17.77 -6.51 -14.47
C HIS A 489 19.17 -6.17 -14.98
N MET A 490 20.22 -6.69 -14.34
CA MET A 490 21.61 -6.44 -14.76
C MET A 490 21.89 -6.89 -16.20
N LEU A 491 21.34 -8.04 -16.60
CA LEU A 491 21.47 -8.55 -17.96
C LEU A 491 20.85 -7.59 -18.99
N LEU A 492 19.63 -7.11 -18.74
CA LEU A 492 18.95 -6.19 -19.64
C LEU A 492 19.57 -4.79 -19.62
N ALA A 493 20.00 -4.30 -18.47
CA ALA A 493 20.70 -3.02 -18.34
C ALA A 493 22.01 -3.03 -19.14
N LYS A 494 22.76 -4.13 -19.13
CA LYS A 494 23.98 -4.31 -19.95
C LYS A 494 23.71 -4.22 -21.46
N HIS A 495 22.52 -4.63 -21.91
CA HIS A 495 22.09 -4.52 -23.31
C HIS A 495 21.26 -3.26 -23.57
N ASP A 496 21.16 -2.37 -22.57
CA ASP A 496 20.44 -1.11 -22.63
C ASP A 496 18.92 -1.28 -22.90
N TYR A 497 18.33 -2.35 -22.36
CA TYR A 497 16.89 -2.66 -22.36
C TYR A 497 16.24 -2.55 -20.97
N ALA A 498 16.99 -2.09 -19.98
CA ALA A 498 16.52 -1.73 -18.66
C ALA A 498 17.31 -0.51 -18.18
N PRO A 499 16.79 0.27 -17.21
CA PRO A 499 17.57 1.34 -16.60
C PRO A 499 18.87 0.79 -15.97
N PRO A 500 19.96 1.56 -15.91
CA PRO A 500 21.13 1.15 -15.14
C PRO A 500 20.80 0.89 -13.66
N LEU A 501 21.15 -0.30 -13.18
CA LEU A 501 21.02 -0.68 -11.77
C LEU A 501 22.23 -0.16 -10.97
N LEU A 502 21.98 0.76 -10.04
CA LEU A 502 23.00 1.42 -9.24
C LEU A 502 23.25 0.71 -7.90
N TYR A 503 22.21 0.12 -7.30
CA TYR A 503 22.29 -0.63 -6.05
C TYR A 503 21.20 -1.69 -5.95
N CYS A 504 21.51 -2.83 -5.37
CA CYS A 504 20.53 -3.84 -4.98
C CYS A 504 21.08 -4.63 -3.79
N GLY A 505 20.57 -4.36 -2.60
CA GLY A 505 21.11 -4.91 -1.37
C GLY A 505 20.25 -4.62 -0.13
N PRO A 506 20.77 -4.95 1.07
CA PRO A 506 20.14 -4.60 2.35
C PRO A 506 19.91 -3.08 2.48
N ILE A 507 19.01 -2.65 3.36
CA ILE A 507 18.85 -1.22 3.61
C ILE A 507 20.08 -0.71 4.39
N PRO A 508 20.88 0.25 3.89
CA PRO A 508 22.20 0.57 4.46
C PRO A 508 22.17 1.01 5.93
N GLU A 509 21.14 1.71 6.35
CA GLU A 509 20.98 2.23 7.73
C GLU A 509 20.35 1.19 8.69
N ALA A 510 19.84 0.05 8.18
CA ALA A 510 19.46 -1.10 9.02
C ALA A 510 20.66 -1.84 9.61
N GLY A 511 21.84 -1.67 8.97
CA GLY A 511 23.07 -2.41 9.27
C GLY A 511 23.89 -1.84 10.42
N THR A 512 23.84 -0.52 10.63
CA THR A 512 24.68 0.19 11.62
C THR A 512 24.31 -0.07 13.08
N ILE A 513 23.08 -0.50 13.37
CA ILE A 513 22.64 -0.74 14.76
C ILE A 513 23.05 -2.14 15.28
N LEU A 514 23.49 -3.03 14.38
CA LEU A 514 23.96 -4.38 14.70
C LEU A 514 25.25 -4.67 13.94
N GLU A 515 26.26 -3.81 14.08
CA GLU A 515 27.63 -4.13 13.67
C GLU A 515 28.02 -5.49 14.27
N GLY A 516 28.42 -6.44 13.42
CA GLY A 516 28.86 -7.78 13.83
C GLY A 516 27.79 -8.89 13.84
N VAL A 517 26.51 -8.61 13.54
CA VAL A 517 25.51 -9.67 13.32
C VAL A 517 25.42 -9.98 11.82
N PRO A 518 25.86 -11.16 11.34
CA PRO A 518 25.78 -11.53 9.93
C PRO A 518 24.35 -11.37 9.42
N LEU A 519 24.19 -10.76 8.25
CA LEU A 519 22.94 -10.91 7.51
C LEU A 519 22.79 -12.39 7.19
N PRO A 520 21.69 -13.05 7.59
CA PRO A 520 21.47 -14.42 7.22
C PRO A 520 21.47 -14.52 5.69
N THR A 521 22.30 -15.40 5.15
CA THR A 521 22.32 -15.69 3.71
C THR A 521 20.91 -16.14 3.30
N THR A 522 20.44 -15.62 2.17
CA THR A 522 19.13 -15.96 1.60
C THR A 522 18.95 -17.47 1.39
N GLU A 523 20.05 -18.22 1.31
CA GLU A 523 20.10 -19.67 1.12
C GLU A 523 19.82 -20.50 2.40
N GLY A 524 19.55 -19.86 3.54
CA GLY A 524 19.20 -20.56 4.78
C GLY A 524 18.21 -19.82 5.68
N ALA A 525 17.60 -18.73 5.21
CA ALA A 525 16.56 -18.03 5.94
C ALA A 525 15.33 -18.94 6.06
N THR A 526 15.24 -19.66 7.18
CA THR A 526 14.12 -20.55 7.53
C THR A 526 12.79 -19.86 7.26
N GLU A 527 11.84 -20.62 6.70
CA GLU A 527 10.43 -20.33 6.41
C GLU A 527 9.60 -19.81 7.61
N ARG A 528 10.23 -19.40 8.71
CA ARG A 528 9.64 -19.00 9.99
C ARG A 528 9.51 -17.48 10.19
N ARG A 529 9.89 -16.64 9.22
CA ARG A 529 9.76 -15.18 9.34
C ARG A 529 8.38 -14.73 8.90
N LEU A 530 7.69 -14.03 9.78
CA LEU A 530 6.44 -13.35 9.44
C LEU A 530 6.68 -12.08 8.62
N LEU A 531 7.83 -11.44 8.85
CA LEU A 531 8.23 -10.23 8.15
C LEU A 531 9.43 -10.50 7.24
N PRO A 532 9.35 -10.15 5.94
CA PRO A 532 10.47 -10.34 5.04
C PRO A 532 11.63 -9.38 5.38
N LEU A 533 12.85 -9.80 5.07
CA LEU A 533 13.97 -8.86 4.97
C LEU A 533 13.76 -7.99 3.75
N MET A 534 13.74 -6.68 3.98
CA MET A 534 13.58 -5.72 2.91
C MET A 534 14.93 -5.43 2.27
N ARG A 535 14.91 -5.30 0.95
CA ARG A 535 16.03 -4.86 0.13
C ARG A 535 15.70 -3.50 -0.46
N MET A 536 16.72 -2.68 -0.60
CA MET A 536 16.66 -1.44 -1.35
C MET A 536 17.26 -1.67 -2.74
N VAL A 537 16.53 -1.25 -3.75
CA VAL A 537 16.94 -1.25 -5.16
C VAL A 537 17.00 0.20 -5.61
N VAL A 538 18.12 0.58 -6.21
CA VAL A 538 18.33 1.92 -6.79
C VAL A 538 18.68 1.75 -8.25
N MET A 539 17.92 2.42 -9.12
CA MET A 539 18.14 2.43 -10.56
C MET A 539 17.99 3.86 -11.10
N GLU A 540 18.55 4.14 -12.27
CA GLU A 540 18.36 5.46 -12.90
C GLU A 540 16.89 5.70 -13.28
N TYR A 541 16.45 6.95 -13.19
CA TYR A 541 15.12 7.32 -13.62
C TYR A 541 15.06 7.51 -15.14
N ILE A 542 14.23 6.72 -15.80
CA ILE A 542 13.94 6.89 -17.23
C ILE A 542 12.76 7.85 -17.40
N LYS A 543 12.97 8.89 -18.20
CA LYS A 543 11.89 9.76 -18.67
C LYS A 543 11.20 9.07 -19.85
N PRO A 544 9.95 8.60 -19.69
CA PRO A 544 9.25 7.95 -20.80
C PRO A 544 8.95 8.96 -21.90
N SER A 545 9.08 8.52 -23.15
CA SER A 545 8.63 9.26 -24.31
C SER A 545 7.11 9.37 -24.30
N LYS A 546 6.61 10.53 -24.74
CA LYS A 546 5.18 10.75 -24.99
C LYS A 546 4.80 10.47 -26.44
N ALA A 547 5.78 10.18 -27.29
CA ALA A 547 5.52 9.85 -28.69
C ALA A 547 4.93 8.45 -28.76
N GLN A 548 3.92 8.27 -29.62
CA GLN A 548 3.44 6.93 -29.94
C GLN A 548 4.56 6.14 -30.60
N VAL A 549 4.81 4.94 -30.07
CA VAL A 549 5.74 3.98 -30.64
C VAL A 549 4.96 3.11 -31.59
N LYS A 550 5.50 2.84 -32.79
CA LYS A 550 4.84 1.95 -33.75
C LYS A 550 4.80 0.53 -33.20
N ARG A 551 3.68 -0.15 -33.40
CA ARG A 551 3.46 -1.52 -32.93
C ARG A 551 4.55 -2.48 -33.40
N GLU A 552 5.00 -2.36 -34.66
CA GLU A 552 6.06 -3.21 -35.23
C GLU A 552 7.41 -2.97 -34.56
N ASP A 553 7.73 -1.72 -34.22
CA ASP A 553 8.97 -1.35 -33.54
C ASP A 553 8.97 -1.83 -32.09
N ALA A 554 7.84 -1.69 -31.39
CA ALA A 554 7.65 -2.25 -30.05
C ALA A 554 7.82 -3.78 -30.08
N ARG A 555 7.12 -4.46 -30.99
CA ARG A 555 7.17 -5.91 -31.17
C ARG A 555 8.60 -6.41 -31.36
N ARG A 556 9.33 -5.83 -32.32
CA ARG A 556 10.72 -6.22 -32.63
C ARG A 556 11.64 -6.10 -31.42
N GLN A 557 11.51 -5.03 -30.64
CA GLN A 557 12.35 -4.82 -29.46
C GLN A 557 11.99 -5.80 -28.32
N ILE A 558 10.69 -6.03 -28.08
CA ILE A 558 10.25 -6.96 -27.03
C ILE A 558 10.62 -8.41 -27.39
N GLU A 559 10.40 -8.84 -28.64
CA GLU A 559 10.79 -10.17 -29.12
C GLU A 559 12.30 -10.43 -28.94
N TYR A 560 13.13 -9.42 -29.25
CA TYR A 560 14.57 -9.51 -29.02
C TYR A 560 14.91 -9.68 -27.54
N VAL A 561 14.30 -8.87 -26.66
CA VAL A 561 14.54 -8.93 -25.21
C VAL A 561 14.11 -10.26 -24.63
N LEU A 562 12.91 -10.74 -24.96
CA LEU A 562 12.41 -12.03 -24.47
C LEU A 562 13.29 -13.18 -24.96
N LYS A 563 13.69 -13.18 -26.23
CA LYS A 563 14.65 -14.16 -26.76
C LYS A 563 15.96 -14.15 -25.99
N LEU A 564 16.52 -12.96 -25.71
CA LEU A 564 17.75 -12.82 -24.92
C LEU A 564 17.59 -13.41 -23.50
N LEU A 565 16.48 -13.12 -22.82
CA LEU A 565 16.20 -13.66 -21.49
C LEU A 565 16.06 -15.18 -21.52
N HIS A 566 15.22 -15.68 -22.42
CA HIS A 566 14.94 -17.11 -22.55
C HIS A 566 16.20 -17.88 -22.93
N GLU A 567 17.05 -17.36 -23.82
CA GLU A 567 18.36 -17.94 -24.17
C GLU A 567 19.36 -17.93 -23.02
N LYS A 568 19.19 -17.07 -22.01
CA LYS A 568 20.00 -17.06 -20.77
C LYS A 568 19.38 -17.80 -19.60
N GLY A 569 18.17 -18.34 -19.76
CA GLY A 569 17.51 -19.16 -18.74
C GLY A 569 16.72 -18.32 -17.74
N TYR A 570 16.33 -17.12 -18.15
CA TYR A 570 15.54 -16.19 -17.36
C TYR A 570 14.16 -15.98 -17.97
N VAL A 571 13.22 -15.60 -17.12
CA VAL A 571 11.86 -15.14 -17.47
C VAL A 571 11.62 -13.77 -16.84
N PHE A 572 10.76 -12.97 -17.46
CA PHE A 572 10.38 -11.65 -16.93
C PHE A 572 9.16 -11.74 -16.01
N GLY A 573 8.10 -12.39 -16.49
CA GLY A 573 6.93 -12.79 -15.72
C GLY A 573 5.84 -11.74 -15.55
N ASP A 574 6.12 -10.45 -15.72
CA ASP A 574 5.14 -9.36 -15.52
C ASP A 574 5.13 -8.37 -16.70
N LEU A 575 5.14 -8.86 -17.94
CA LEU A 575 5.19 -7.99 -19.12
C LEU A 575 3.82 -7.35 -19.39
N ARG A 576 3.69 -6.04 -19.13
CA ARG A 576 2.44 -5.28 -19.30
C ARG A 576 2.74 -3.78 -19.37
N GLU A 577 1.76 -2.98 -19.81
CA GLU A 577 1.93 -1.54 -20.04
C GLU A 577 2.64 -0.79 -18.90
N PRO A 578 2.30 -0.98 -17.60
CA PRO A 578 2.97 -0.26 -16.52
C PRO A 578 4.47 -0.56 -16.38
N ASN A 579 4.92 -1.68 -16.94
CA ASN A 579 6.29 -2.20 -16.82
C ASN A 579 7.10 -2.06 -18.13
N VAL A 580 6.47 -1.53 -19.19
CA VAL A 580 7.07 -1.33 -20.51
C VAL A 580 7.18 0.16 -20.79
N LEU A 581 8.40 0.69 -20.76
CA LEU A 581 8.67 2.08 -21.10
C LEU A 581 9.42 2.18 -22.43
N PHE A 582 9.22 3.29 -23.13
CA PHE A 582 10.10 3.69 -24.24
C PHE A 582 10.76 5.01 -23.86
N ASP A 583 12.08 5.08 -23.96
CA ASP A 583 12.80 6.32 -23.69
C ASP A 583 12.63 7.34 -24.83
N MET A 584 13.20 8.53 -24.67
CA MET A 584 13.09 9.63 -25.64
C MET A 584 13.63 9.29 -27.05
N THR A 585 14.42 8.23 -27.19
CA THR A 585 14.94 7.74 -28.47
C THR A 585 14.04 6.67 -29.11
N GLY A 586 12.95 6.28 -28.44
CA GLY A 586 12.07 5.18 -28.85
C GLY A 586 12.62 3.80 -28.48
N LYS A 587 13.64 3.73 -27.61
CA LYS A 587 14.22 2.47 -27.18
C LYS A 587 13.47 1.91 -25.97
N LEU A 588 13.17 0.62 -26.04
CA LEU A 588 12.51 -0.14 -24.97
C LEU A 588 13.34 -0.15 -23.69
N LYS A 589 12.68 0.11 -22.56
CA LYS A 589 13.19 -0.09 -21.20
C LYS A 589 12.15 -0.87 -20.40
N LEU A 590 12.45 -2.11 -20.06
CA LEU A 590 11.66 -2.87 -19.09
C LEU A 590 12.01 -2.41 -17.67
N ILE A 591 10.98 -2.31 -16.83
CA ILE A 591 11.08 -1.97 -15.41
C ILE A 591 10.27 -2.96 -14.58
N ASP A 592 10.43 -2.92 -13.26
CA ASP A 592 9.76 -3.83 -12.32
C ASP A 592 10.14 -5.32 -12.50
N PHE A 593 11.26 -5.70 -11.88
CA PHE A 593 11.82 -7.05 -11.95
C PHE A 593 11.49 -7.90 -10.72
N ASP A 594 10.41 -7.58 -10.00
CA ASP A 594 10.10 -8.26 -8.73
C ASP A 594 9.79 -9.74 -8.92
N TRP A 595 9.25 -10.12 -10.09
CA TRP A 595 8.89 -11.49 -10.43
C TRP A 595 9.92 -12.17 -11.33
N ALA A 596 10.79 -11.39 -11.97
CA ALA A 596 11.77 -11.89 -12.89
C ALA A 596 12.79 -12.80 -12.19
N GLY A 597 13.21 -13.87 -12.87
CA GLY A 597 14.15 -14.82 -12.30
C GLY A 597 14.47 -15.98 -13.24
N GLN A 598 15.09 -17.02 -12.68
CA GLN A 598 15.50 -18.19 -13.44
C GLN A 598 14.32 -19.11 -13.75
N TYR A 599 14.44 -19.90 -14.82
CA TYR A 599 13.56 -21.05 -15.05
C TYR A 599 14.41 -22.26 -15.45
N LYS A 600 13.94 -23.46 -15.08
CA LYS A 600 14.67 -24.69 -15.40
C LYS A 600 14.53 -25.07 -16.86
N ARG A 601 15.64 -25.55 -17.43
CA ARG A 601 15.68 -26.12 -18.78
C ARG A 601 15.92 -27.62 -18.74
N ASP A 602 15.35 -28.33 -19.72
CA ASP A 602 15.62 -29.74 -19.95
C ASP A 602 17.00 -29.94 -20.58
N ILE A 603 17.43 -31.21 -20.70
CA ILE A 603 18.71 -31.60 -21.32
C ILE A 603 18.86 -31.15 -22.78
N ARG A 604 17.77 -30.71 -23.42
CA ARG A 604 17.73 -30.19 -24.80
C ARG A 604 17.65 -28.67 -24.85
N GLY A 605 17.75 -27.98 -23.69
CA GLY A 605 17.70 -26.53 -23.57
C GLY A 605 16.30 -25.91 -23.67
N ARG A 606 15.23 -26.73 -23.67
CA ARG A 606 13.82 -26.29 -23.68
C ARG A 606 13.33 -26.06 -22.25
N PRO A 607 12.25 -25.29 -22.01
CA PRO A 607 11.66 -25.20 -20.68
C PRO A 607 11.35 -26.59 -20.13
N ALA A 608 11.93 -26.94 -18.99
CA ALA A 608 11.62 -28.19 -18.33
C ALA A 608 10.17 -28.12 -17.85
N LYS A 609 9.46 -29.25 -17.90
CA LYS A 609 8.16 -29.35 -17.22
C LYS A 609 8.41 -29.24 -15.72
N PRO A 610 7.67 -28.38 -14.99
CA PRO A 610 7.71 -28.38 -13.54
C PRO A 610 7.50 -29.79 -13.01
N LEU A 611 8.27 -30.21 -12.00
CA LEU A 611 8.13 -31.55 -11.44
C LEU A 611 6.70 -31.73 -10.91
N PRO A 612 6.00 -32.85 -11.22
CA PRO A 612 4.74 -33.17 -10.60
C PRO A 612 5.01 -33.62 -9.16
N ASN A 613 5.23 -32.69 -8.23
CA ASN A 613 5.57 -33.02 -6.84
C ASN A 613 4.76 -32.16 -5.85
N ASN A 614 4.37 -32.80 -4.74
CA ASN A 614 3.68 -32.23 -3.57
C ASN A 614 4.46 -31.12 -2.82
N ARG A 615 5.42 -30.42 -3.46
CA ARG A 615 6.08 -29.24 -2.90
C ARG A 615 5.48 -28.00 -3.57
N PRO A 616 4.98 -27.02 -2.80
CA PRO A 616 4.30 -25.85 -3.36
C PRO A 616 5.23 -24.86 -4.09
N VAL A 617 6.57 -24.97 -3.94
CA VAL A 617 7.54 -24.06 -4.58
C VAL A 617 8.77 -24.85 -5.04
N ASP A 618 9.11 -24.75 -6.33
CA ASP A 618 10.33 -25.33 -6.91
C ASP A 618 11.45 -24.27 -6.91
N LEU A 619 12.50 -24.44 -6.11
CA LEU A 619 13.55 -23.41 -6.00
C LEU A 619 14.36 -23.19 -7.29
N GLU A 620 14.21 -24.07 -8.30
CA GLU A 620 14.84 -23.91 -9.61
C GLU A 620 14.04 -22.99 -10.58
N TYR A 621 12.86 -22.50 -10.18
CA TYR A 621 12.08 -21.54 -10.95
C TYR A 621 11.78 -20.26 -10.16
N ALA A 622 11.63 -19.15 -10.89
CA ALA A 622 10.87 -18.00 -10.44
C ALA A 622 9.39 -18.38 -10.31
N HIS A 623 8.71 -17.80 -9.32
CA HIS A 623 7.32 -18.12 -9.01
C HIS A 623 6.50 -16.84 -8.87
N TYR A 624 5.25 -16.89 -9.31
CA TYR A 624 4.30 -15.82 -9.06
C TYR A 624 4.03 -15.67 -7.56
N PRO A 625 3.84 -14.42 -7.07
CA PRO A 625 3.45 -14.20 -5.69
C PRO A 625 2.02 -14.71 -5.44
N ALA A 626 1.66 -14.83 -4.17
CA ALA A 626 0.27 -15.02 -3.77
C ALA A 626 -0.58 -13.78 -4.10
N GLY A 627 -1.87 -13.97 -4.37
CA GLY A 627 -2.84 -12.88 -4.51
C GLY A 627 -2.69 -12.11 -5.82
N LEU A 628 -2.43 -12.81 -6.93
CA LEU A 628 -2.44 -12.22 -8.26
C LEU A 628 -3.77 -11.49 -8.52
N SER A 629 -3.68 -10.36 -9.23
CA SER A 629 -4.85 -9.55 -9.54
C SER A 629 -5.83 -10.34 -10.40
N LYS A 630 -7.06 -10.53 -9.90
CA LYS A 630 -8.15 -11.18 -10.64
C LYS A 630 -8.74 -10.33 -11.77
N ASN A 631 -8.28 -9.08 -11.90
CA ASN A 631 -8.76 -8.14 -12.92
C ASN A 631 -7.88 -8.13 -14.18
N ILE A 632 -6.82 -8.92 -14.20
CA ILE A 632 -5.90 -9.04 -15.32
C ILE A 632 -6.20 -10.38 -15.98
N GLY A 633 -6.35 -10.37 -17.31
CA GLY A 633 -6.46 -11.59 -18.11
C GLY A 633 -5.09 -12.25 -18.21
N TRP A 634 -4.68 -12.96 -17.15
CA TRP A 634 -3.39 -13.64 -17.13
C TRP A 634 -3.32 -14.77 -18.18
N PRO A 635 -2.14 -15.03 -18.77
CA PRO A 635 -1.86 -16.19 -19.62
C PRO A 635 -2.29 -17.52 -19.00
N GLU A 636 -2.52 -18.53 -19.85
CA GLU A 636 -2.84 -19.87 -19.37
C GLU A 636 -1.69 -20.44 -18.52
N GLY A 637 -2.00 -21.01 -17.35
CA GLY A 637 -1.02 -21.56 -16.42
C GLY A 637 -0.41 -20.56 -15.42
N VAL A 638 -0.73 -19.26 -15.53
CA VAL A 638 -0.41 -18.27 -14.51
C VAL A 638 -1.40 -18.38 -13.36
N ASP A 639 -0.88 -18.71 -12.17
CA ASP A 639 -1.66 -18.80 -10.94
C ASP A 639 -0.80 -18.45 -9.72
N ASP A 640 -1.43 -18.23 -8.58
CA ASP A 640 -0.77 -17.99 -7.31
C ASP A 640 0.24 -19.11 -7.03
N PHE A 641 1.49 -18.72 -6.73
CA PHE A 641 2.60 -19.65 -6.49
C PHE A 641 2.94 -20.57 -7.67
N ALA A 642 2.42 -20.35 -8.88
CA ALA A 642 2.84 -21.13 -10.03
C ALA A 642 4.24 -20.71 -10.52
N PRO A 643 5.02 -21.64 -11.11
CA PRO A 643 6.25 -21.29 -11.79
C PRO A 643 6.01 -20.30 -12.93
N ILE A 644 6.92 -19.35 -13.12
CA ILE A 644 6.92 -18.43 -14.25
C ILE A 644 7.61 -19.11 -15.43
N LEU A 645 6.90 -19.22 -16.55
CA LEU A 645 7.37 -19.92 -17.74
C LEU A 645 7.60 -18.94 -18.91
N PRO A 646 8.53 -19.23 -19.83
CA PRO A 646 8.75 -18.42 -21.03
C PRO A 646 7.51 -18.21 -21.89
N GLN A 647 6.59 -19.17 -21.89
CA GLN A 647 5.33 -19.07 -22.61
C GLN A 647 4.45 -17.92 -22.07
N HIS A 648 4.47 -17.67 -20.76
CA HIS A 648 3.73 -16.56 -20.16
C HIS A 648 4.25 -15.22 -20.69
N ASP A 649 5.57 -15.03 -20.81
CA ASP A 649 6.16 -13.81 -21.38
C ASP A 649 5.69 -13.57 -22.83
N MET A 650 5.60 -14.64 -23.63
CA MET A 650 5.18 -14.56 -25.04
C MET A 650 3.70 -14.21 -25.18
N GLU A 651 2.84 -14.79 -24.35
CA GLU A 651 1.40 -14.46 -24.33
C GLU A 651 1.16 -13.05 -23.82
N MET A 652 1.85 -12.63 -22.76
CA MET A 652 1.82 -11.26 -22.25
C MET A 652 2.28 -10.25 -23.30
N MET A 653 3.31 -10.57 -24.09
CA MET A 653 3.73 -9.73 -25.21
C MET A 653 2.64 -9.62 -26.26
N ALA A 654 1.98 -10.72 -26.63
CA ALA A 654 0.89 -10.67 -27.59
C ALA A 654 -0.24 -9.75 -27.08
N THR A 655 -0.67 -9.92 -25.83
CA THR A 655 -1.68 -9.06 -25.19
C THR A 655 -1.27 -7.58 -25.17
N PHE A 656 -0.04 -7.28 -24.73
CA PHE A 656 0.45 -5.90 -24.71
C PHE A 656 0.46 -5.26 -26.10
N LEU A 657 0.85 -6.01 -27.13
CA LEU A 657 0.86 -5.50 -28.49
C LEU A 657 -0.55 -5.27 -29.03
N ASP A 658 -1.52 -6.12 -28.65
CA ASP A 658 -2.94 -5.94 -29.01
C ASP A 658 -3.56 -4.69 -28.36
N GLU A 659 -3.07 -4.28 -27.20
CA GLU A 659 -3.50 -3.06 -26.50
C GLU A 659 -2.83 -1.77 -27.02
N LEU A 660 -1.82 -1.88 -27.88
CA LEU A 660 -1.02 -0.75 -28.35
C LEU A 660 -1.60 -0.05 -29.60
N ASP A 661 -2.60 -0.67 -30.24
CA ASP A 661 -3.37 -0.13 -31.37
C ASP A 661 -4.50 0.82 -30.89
#